data_AF-A0A833E2M8-F1
#
_entry.id   AF-A0A833E2M8-F1
#
_cell.length_a   1.000
_cell.length_b   1.000
_cell.length_c   1.000
_cell.angle_alpha   90.00
_cell.angle_beta   90.00
_cell.angle_gamma   90.00
#
_symmetry.space_group_name_H-M   'P 1'
#
loop_
_entity.id
_entity.type
_entity.pdbx_description
1 polymer ?
#
loop_
_entity_poly.entity_id
_entity_poly.type
_entity_poly.pdbx_seq_one_letter_code
_entity_poly.pdbx_strand_id
1 'polypeptide(L)'
;MVFLALEHNMARGVYFYTCPNCGGPTGDDRLLTRLPCPKCLDERVAVEDIVEVYELLQKNGKLRRDSDLAFYARVEQEARKVEELFEKATGSRLWSAQRMWVRRVLKGKSFAIIAPTGVGKTTFGVLMAVYFASKGEKSYIILPTTPLVVMVEEKARKLAEAAGVPAKILAIHSKLKTRERRERLKRFLETDFDILITTSKFLLSKLDTIKAVAKKFNGFRFIFVDDVDAVLKSGKSVDAILRIVGFTDEDIRLGLEMLKLQREIARLPQKLRKMESREEVRETIKEHYSKLKSLQEKIEEAKKRASVLVVSSATGRPRGARVRLFKVLLGFEAGSRSEILRNIVDAYTFPDHSSKLEDKVAEIVERLGDGGLVYVPVDKGVEYAEKLAELLRNRGIAAEAFTSKNYFALERFRKGETSVLVGVAIYYGVAVRGLDLPERIRYAVFAGVPRLKFSAKFEDPHPVNVLRALGLLVEHGPKDVSQRAEELLARLRRIVQRLSQAALARLAEELRSGKLESPYANTFLEAVKFVREALRREDVWRCLEEAPDIAIVRESGKAYILIPDVATYIQASGRTSRLYAGGITKGLSVVVADNSKLLEGLIRRTRWWVEAEWKRFEELDLPKLLREIDEDREKVRAVVEGRVKPSEARELVKTALMVVESPNKARTIASFFGRPSSRQVGPLKVYEVSTGDYVLLITASGGHVYDLVKPVKPTPKISKRWLMDELQGSVEGIDWSRAVNVQGVIYDGENYLPIYGPILRCKLCGNQWTPDPAEPSSLEKCPRCGSQFVNNSQEVVKALRELASEVDVVLIGTDPDTEGEKIGWDVASLLAPTAKSIARIEFHEITRKAILEALRNPRPFKESLVEAQIVRRVEDRWIGFTLSPVLWLEFWPKFCKVVLSEPSKSKRLS
;
A
#
# COMPACT_ATOMS: atom_id res chain seq x y z
N MET A 1 19.29 15.62 8.05
CA MET A 1 18.70 16.74 8.82
C MET A 1 17.85 16.18 9.94
N VAL A 2 18.48 15.93 11.08
CA VAL A 2 17.79 15.86 12.38
C VAL A 2 17.99 17.25 12.98
N PHE A 3 16.97 18.10 12.93
CA PHE A 3 17.00 19.40 13.61
C PHE A 3 16.37 19.22 14.99
N LEU A 4 17.10 18.57 15.89
CA LEU A 4 16.83 18.61 17.32
C LEU A 4 18.17 18.96 17.95
N ALA A 5 18.32 20.24 18.28
CA ALA A 5 19.54 20.77 18.85
C ALA A 5 19.84 20.03 20.16
N LEU A 6 21.10 19.59 20.31
CA LEU A 6 21.67 19.03 21.53
C LEU A 6 21.75 20.06 22.69
N GLU A 7 21.11 21.22 22.55
CA GLU A 7 21.34 22.38 23.42
C GLU A 7 20.52 22.33 24.71
N HIS A 8 19.49 21.50 24.80
CA HIS A 8 18.67 21.37 26.02
C HIS A 8 19.00 20.09 26.80
N ASN A 9 19.68 20.25 27.94
CA ASN A 9 20.00 19.19 28.89
C ASN A 9 18.84 18.84 29.86
N MET A 10 17.67 19.46 29.71
CA MET A 10 16.53 19.27 30.61
C MET A 10 15.28 18.81 29.85
N ALA A 11 14.63 17.77 30.37
CA ALA A 11 13.38 17.26 29.84
C ALA A 11 12.23 18.25 30.05
N ARG A 12 11.38 18.44 29.04
CA ARG A 12 10.11 19.19 29.17
C ARG A 12 8.98 18.31 29.69
N GLY A 13 9.19 17.00 29.64
CA GLY A 13 8.28 16.01 30.19
C GLY A 13 8.93 14.64 30.28
N VAL A 14 8.50 13.85 31.26
CA VAL A 14 8.91 12.44 31.37
C VAL A 14 7.75 11.53 30.99
N TYR A 15 8.05 10.46 30.25
CA TYR A 15 7.05 9.54 29.72
C TYR A 15 7.27 8.15 30.29
N PHE A 16 6.27 7.59 30.96
CA PHE A 16 6.33 6.22 31.47
C PHE A 16 6.25 5.17 30.35
N TYR A 17 6.96 4.05 30.54
CA TYR A 17 6.95 2.91 29.64
C TYR A 17 7.54 3.18 28.25
N THR A 18 8.55 4.05 28.17
CA THR A 18 9.05 4.55 26.88
C THR A 18 10.49 4.19 26.56
N CYS A 19 11.33 3.91 27.58
CA CYS A 19 12.73 3.55 27.36
C CYS A 19 12.82 2.37 26.38
N PRO A 20 13.52 2.50 25.25
CA PRO A 20 13.56 1.48 24.21
C PRO A 20 14.30 0.20 24.65
N ASN A 21 15.11 0.27 25.71
CA ASN A 21 15.84 -0.87 26.29
C ASN A 21 15.11 -1.49 27.48
N CYS A 22 14.85 -0.73 28.56
CA CYS A 22 14.29 -1.29 29.81
C CYS A 22 12.79 -1.09 30.01
N GLY A 23 12.13 -0.26 29.20
CA GLY A 23 10.73 0.13 29.42
C GLY A 23 10.51 1.06 30.62
N GLY A 24 11.56 1.62 31.23
CA GLY A 24 11.45 2.62 32.29
C GLY A 24 10.99 4.00 31.81
N PRO A 25 10.74 4.94 32.73
CA PRO A 25 10.46 6.33 32.41
C PRO A 25 11.67 6.98 31.70
N THR A 26 11.40 7.81 30.69
CA THR A 26 12.44 8.53 29.92
C THR A 26 11.95 9.92 29.57
N GLY A 27 12.83 10.91 29.68
CA GLY A 27 12.58 12.29 29.27
C GLY A 27 12.55 12.43 27.74
N ASP A 28 11.80 13.42 27.24
CA ASP A 28 11.80 13.75 25.81
C ASP A 28 13.17 14.15 25.28
N ASP A 29 13.97 14.85 26.07
CA ASP A 29 15.36 15.21 25.79
C ASP A 29 16.24 14.01 25.38
N ARG A 30 16.13 12.88 26.10
CA ARG A 30 16.85 11.64 25.76
C ARG A 30 16.19 10.88 24.62
N LEU A 31 14.86 10.83 24.60
CA LEU A 31 14.13 10.13 23.53
C LEU A 31 14.39 10.77 22.15
N LEU A 32 14.34 12.09 22.05
CA LEU A 32 14.56 12.87 20.83
C LEU A 32 16.00 12.74 20.30
N THR A 33 16.96 12.49 21.20
CA THR A 33 18.36 12.17 20.88
C THR A 33 18.61 10.66 20.72
N ARG A 34 17.55 9.84 20.71
CA ARG A 34 17.55 8.37 20.54
C ARG A 34 18.22 7.58 21.68
N LEU A 35 18.52 8.24 22.80
CA LEU A 35 19.14 7.61 23.94
C LEU A 35 18.11 6.91 24.84
N PRO A 36 18.46 5.78 25.45
CA PRO A 36 17.63 5.17 26.49
C PRO A 36 17.73 5.99 27.79
N CYS A 37 16.98 5.61 28.82
CA CYS A 37 17.05 6.29 30.12
C CYS A 37 18.45 6.21 30.76
N PRO A 38 18.81 7.13 31.68
CA PRO A 38 20.13 7.18 32.31
C PRO A 38 20.52 5.88 33.04
N LYS A 39 19.56 5.17 33.65
CA LYS A 39 19.80 3.83 34.23
C LYS A 39 20.40 2.84 33.21
N CYS A 40 19.97 2.91 31.95
CA CYS A 40 20.48 2.06 30.86
C CYS A 40 21.77 2.58 30.24
N LEU A 41 21.87 3.88 30.02
CA LEU A 41 23.05 4.52 29.47
C LEU A 41 23.13 5.92 30.07
N ASP A 42 24.10 6.13 30.96
CA ASP A 42 24.23 7.38 31.71
C ASP A 42 24.75 8.49 30.79
N GLU A 43 25.78 8.18 30.02
CA GLU A 43 26.43 9.08 29.07
C GLU A 43 25.46 9.63 28.02
N ARG A 44 25.62 10.93 27.70
CA ARG A 44 24.99 11.59 26.55
C ARG A 44 25.97 11.56 25.37
N VAL A 45 25.74 10.64 24.46
CA VAL A 45 26.57 10.45 23.26
C VAL A 45 25.73 10.71 22.01
N ALA A 46 26.33 11.35 21.01
CA ALA A 46 25.69 11.49 19.72
C ALA A 46 25.65 10.11 19.04
N VAL A 47 24.45 9.69 18.63
CA VAL A 47 24.23 8.42 17.93
C VAL A 47 23.51 8.66 16.62
N GLU A 48 24.01 8.06 15.54
CA GLU A 48 23.40 8.18 14.22
C GLU A 48 22.14 7.33 14.12
N ASP A 49 22.19 6.10 14.63
CA ASP A 49 21.07 5.16 14.57
C ASP A 49 21.00 4.17 15.74
N ILE A 50 19.98 3.31 15.66
CA ILE A 50 19.64 2.33 16.70
C ILE A 50 20.71 1.24 16.88
N VAL A 51 21.56 0.98 15.87
CA VAL A 51 22.60 -0.04 15.93
C VAL A 51 23.74 0.43 16.84
N GLU A 52 24.11 1.70 16.77
CA GLU A 52 25.14 2.27 17.66
C GLU A 52 24.70 2.21 19.12
N VAL A 53 23.44 2.55 19.41
CA VAL A 53 22.89 2.44 20.78
C VAL A 53 22.91 0.98 21.25
N TYR A 54 22.59 0.03 20.37
CA TYR A 54 22.65 -1.40 20.66
C TYR A 54 24.07 -1.85 21.04
N GLU A 55 25.07 -1.44 20.28
CA GLU A 55 26.48 -1.80 20.50
C GLU A 55 27.01 -1.19 21.80
N LEU A 56 26.68 0.07 22.09
CA LEU A 56 27.02 0.74 23.35
C LEU A 56 26.42 0.02 24.56
N LEU A 57 25.12 -0.31 24.51
CA LEU A 57 24.46 -1.06 25.57
C LEU A 57 25.04 -2.47 25.75
N GLN A 58 25.44 -3.12 24.64
CA GLN A 58 26.07 -4.43 24.68
C GLN A 58 27.44 -4.36 25.33
N LYS A 59 28.28 -3.38 24.93
CA LYS A 59 29.60 -3.13 25.51
C LYS A 59 29.52 -2.84 27.02
N ASN A 60 28.50 -2.10 27.44
CA ASN A 60 28.29 -1.73 28.84
C ASN A 60 27.55 -2.81 29.65
N GLY A 61 27.22 -3.96 29.06
CA GLY A 61 26.53 -5.06 29.75
C GLY A 61 25.09 -4.76 30.18
N LYS A 62 24.48 -3.68 29.66
CA LYS A 62 23.13 -3.19 30.03
C LYS A 62 22.04 -3.50 28.99
N LEU A 63 22.40 -4.16 27.89
CA LEU A 63 21.46 -4.54 26.83
C LEU A 63 20.45 -5.60 27.30
N ARG A 64 19.16 -5.29 27.20
CA ARG A 64 18.08 -6.28 27.33
C ARG A 64 17.78 -6.94 25.98
N ARG A 65 18.02 -8.25 25.87
CA ARG A 65 17.98 -8.99 24.59
C ARG A 65 16.59 -9.10 23.96
N ASP A 66 15.56 -9.02 24.79
CA ASP A 66 14.13 -9.08 24.48
C ASP A 66 13.51 -7.69 24.28
N SER A 67 14.30 -6.61 24.39
CA SER A 67 13.83 -5.24 24.18
C SER A 67 13.48 -4.95 22.72
N ASP A 68 12.57 -3.99 22.52
CA ASP A 68 12.24 -3.46 21.19
C ASP A 68 13.50 -2.90 20.50
N LEU A 69 14.41 -2.26 21.25
CA LEU A 69 15.70 -1.79 20.73
C LEU A 69 16.53 -2.92 20.15
N ALA A 70 16.73 -4.00 20.92
CA ALA A 70 17.50 -5.15 20.47
C ALA A 70 16.87 -5.82 19.23
N PHE A 71 15.55 -5.88 19.17
CA PHE A 71 14.84 -6.41 18.00
C PHE A 71 15.10 -5.56 16.74
N TYR A 72 14.84 -4.25 16.80
CA TYR A 72 14.99 -3.38 15.64
C TYR A 72 16.46 -3.18 15.22
N ALA A 73 17.39 -3.13 16.16
CA ALA A 73 18.83 -3.09 15.85
C ALA A 73 19.29 -4.33 15.08
N ARG A 74 18.89 -5.55 15.50
CA ARG A 74 19.19 -6.78 14.78
C ARG A 74 18.60 -6.78 13.37
N VAL A 75 17.37 -6.28 13.21
CA VAL A 75 16.75 -6.14 11.88
C VAL A 75 17.56 -5.21 10.99
N GLU A 76 18.05 -4.08 11.51
CA GLU A 76 18.84 -3.13 10.73
C GLU A 76 20.22 -3.68 10.38
N GLN A 77 20.91 -4.36 11.31
CA GLN A 77 22.16 -5.07 11.04
C GLN A 77 22.00 -6.11 9.92
N GLU A 78 20.90 -6.87 9.95
CA GLU A 78 20.59 -7.84 8.91
C GLU A 78 20.21 -7.16 7.58
N ALA A 79 19.54 -6.01 7.62
CA ALA A 79 19.24 -5.23 6.42
C ALA A 79 20.51 -4.69 5.75
N ARG A 80 21.51 -4.24 6.54
CA ARG A 80 22.84 -3.83 6.04
C ARG A 80 23.53 -4.97 5.29
N LYS A 81 23.50 -6.20 5.81
CA LYS A 81 24.03 -7.39 5.11
C LYS A 81 23.34 -7.68 3.77
N VAL A 82 22.02 -7.49 3.70
CA VAL A 82 21.27 -7.64 2.44
C VAL A 82 21.67 -6.55 1.44
N GLU A 83 21.87 -5.31 1.91
CA GLU A 83 22.32 -4.20 1.08
C GLU A 83 23.76 -4.41 0.58
N GLU A 84 24.68 -4.90 1.42
CA GLU A 84 26.04 -5.29 1.04
C GLU A 84 26.04 -6.42 0.00
N LEU A 85 25.21 -7.45 0.18
CA LEU A 85 25.06 -8.54 -0.79
C LEU A 85 24.57 -8.01 -2.14
N PHE A 86 23.61 -7.08 -2.13
CA PHE A 86 23.11 -6.44 -3.34
C PHE A 86 24.19 -5.59 -4.00
N GLU A 87 24.87 -4.73 -3.25
CA GLU A 87 25.94 -3.86 -3.74
C GLU A 87 27.10 -4.66 -4.34
N LYS A 88 27.48 -5.78 -3.72
CA LYS A 88 28.45 -6.73 -4.28
C LYS A 88 27.98 -7.32 -5.61
N ALA A 89 26.70 -7.67 -5.72
CA ALA A 89 26.15 -8.32 -6.90
C ALA A 89 25.83 -7.36 -8.07
N THR A 90 25.52 -6.09 -7.78
CA THR A 90 25.01 -5.13 -8.77
C THR A 90 25.83 -3.84 -8.87
N GLY A 91 26.81 -3.63 -8.00
CA GLY A 91 27.58 -2.39 -7.90
C GLY A 91 26.76 -1.19 -7.43
N SER A 92 25.57 -1.40 -6.88
CA SER A 92 24.58 -0.37 -6.58
C SER A 92 23.87 -0.59 -5.26
N ARG A 93 23.40 0.50 -4.63
CA ARG A 93 22.64 0.42 -3.37
C ARG A 93 21.15 0.19 -3.60
N LEU A 94 20.50 -0.36 -2.59
CA LEU A 94 19.05 -0.54 -2.58
C LEU A 94 18.34 0.81 -2.53
N TRP A 95 17.24 0.94 -3.27
CA TRP A 95 16.41 2.13 -3.16
C TRP A 95 15.64 2.13 -1.84
N SER A 96 15.27 3.32 -1.35
CA SER A 96 14.46 3.51 -0.13
C SER A 96 13.26 2.55 -0.05
N ALA A 97 12.50 2.41 -1.14
CA ALA A 97 11.36 1.48 -1.21
C ALA A 97 11.78 0.01 -1.03
N GLN A 98 12.91 -0.40 -1.63
CA GLN A 98 13.45 -1.75 -1.49
C GLN A 98 13.97 -2.00 -0.07
N ARG A 99 14.68 -1.02 0.54
CA ARG A 99 15.11 -1.11 1.94
C ARG A 99 13.93 -1.30 2.89
N MET A 100 12.84 -0.56 2.68
CA MET A 100 11.59 -0.76 3.41
C MET A 100 11.06 -2.20 3.27
N TRP A 101 11.08 -2.76 2.06
CA TRP A 101 10.64 -4.15 1.83
C TRP A 101 11.55 -5.18 2.49
N VAL A 102 12.88 -4.98 2.44
CA VAL A 102 13.87 -5.81 3.14
C VAL A 102 13.56 -5.83 4.63
N ARG A 103 13.40 -4.65 5.26
CA ARG A 103 13.07 -4.55 6.69
C ARG A 103 11.76 -5.28 7.03
N ARG A 104 10.73 -5.17 6.20
CA ARG A 104 9.45 -5.89 6.39
C ARG A 104 9.66 -7.41 6.33
N VAL A 105 10.41 -7.91 5.34
CA VAL A 105 10.67 -9.36 5.22
C VAL A 105 11.47 -9.88 6.41
N LEU A 106 12.50 -9.14 6.84
CA LEU A 106 13.32 -9.51 8.01
C LEU A 106 12.53 -9.48 9.33
N LYS A 107 11.54 -8.57 9.47
CA LYS A 107 10.55 -8.57 10.56
C LYS A 107 9.52 -9.70 10.48
N GLY A 108 9.58 -10.56 9.45
CA GLY A 108 8.63 -11.65 9.24
C GLY A 108 7.26 -11.19 8.74
N LYS A 109 7.15 -9.98 8.16
CA LYS A 109 5.88 -9.39 7.74
C LYS A 109 5.60 -9.68 6.27
N SER A 110 4.38 -10.16 6.00
CA SER A 110 3.86 -10.33 4.65
C SER A 110 3.18 -9.05 4.17
N PHE A 111 3.35 -8.68 2.89
CA PHE A 111 2.79 -7.43 2.36
C PHE A 111 2.62 -7.46 0.84
N ALA A 112 1.82 -6.51 0.35
CA ALA A 112 1.75 -6.20 -1.08
C ALA A 112 2.70 -5.03 -1.40
N ILE A 113 3.51 -5.17 -2.45
CA ILE A 113 4.42 -4.12 -2.91
C ILE A 113 3.60 -3.01 -3.57
N ILE A 114 3.59 -1.83 -2.93
CA ILE A 114 2.97 -0.61 -3.44
C ILE A 114 4.10 0.32 -3.84
N ALA A 115 4.38 0.29 -5.13
CA ALA A 115 5.36 1.18 -5.73
C ALA A 115 5.11 1.27 -7.24
N PRO A 116 5.57 2.36 -7.87
CA PRO A 116 5.59 2.49 -9.32
C PRO A 116 6.28 1.31 -10.01
N THR A 117 6.04 1.12 -11.29
CA THR A 117 6.82 0.13 -12.06
C THR A 117 8.23 0.63 -12.33
N GLY A 118 9.23 -0.27 -12.37
CA GLY A 118 10.65 0.09 -12.56
C GLY A 118 11.48 0.06 -11.28
N VAL A 119 10.85 0.04 -10.10
CA VAL A 119 11.48 -0.10 -8.76
C VAL A 119 12.16 -1.45 -8.47
N GLY A 120 12.31 -2.31 -9.47
CA GLY A 120 12.96 -3.61 -9.30
C GLY A 120 12.22 -4.58 -8.39
N LYS A 121 10.88 -4.66 -8.44
CA LYS A 121 10.07 -5.59 -7.60
C LYS A 121 10.54 -7.04 -7.73
N THR A 122 10.73 -7.50 -8.98
CA THR A 122 11.22 -8.84 -9.28
C THR A 122 12.70 -9.00 -8.86
N THR A 123 13.52 -7.96 -9.03
CA THR A 123 14.92 -7.96 -8.54
C THR A 123 14.96 -8.15 -7.03
N PHE A 124 14.13 -7.43 -6.29
CA PHE A 124 13.99 -7.57 -4.84
C PHE A 124 13.58 -9.00 -4.44
N GLY A 125 12.58 -9.58 -5.12
CA GLY A 125 12.16 -10.96 -4.85
C GLY A 125 13.29 -11.98 -5.08
N VAL A 126 14.08 -11.82 -6.13
CA VAL A 126 15.25 -12.65 -6.41
C VAL A 126 16.35 -12.44 -5.38
N LEU A 127 16.66 -11.18 -5.04
CA LEU A 127 17.66 -10.82 -4.03
C LEU A 127 17.36 -11.49 -2.68
N MET A 128 16.13 -11.35 -2.18
CA MET A 128 15.74 -11.97 -0.92
C MET A 128 15.82 -13.49 -0.98
N ALA A 129 15.46 -14.11 -2.11
CA ALA A 129 15.58 -15.55 -2.29
C ALA A 129 17.04 -16.02 -2.26
N VAL A 130 17.97 -15.28 -2.88
CA VAL A 130 19.41 -15.55 -2.82
C VAL A 130 19.97 -15.33 -1.42
N TYR A 131 19.56 -14.25 -0.74
CA TYR A 131 19.95 -14.00 0.65
C TYR A 131 19.54 -15.15 1.57
N PHE A 132 18.30 -15.63 1.49
CA PHE A 132 17.86 -16.77 2.29
C PHE A 132 18.56 -18.07 1.89
N ALA A 133 18.87 -18.28 0.61
CA ALA A 133 19.68 -19.42 0.17
C ALA A 133 21.08 -19.39 0.79
N SER A 134 21.70 -18.20 0.98
CA SER A 134 22.99 -18.08 1.68
C SER A 134 22.94 -18.52 3.15
N LYS A 135 21.75 -18.63 3.73
CA LYS A 135 21.48 -19.13 5.08
C LYS A 135 20.97 -20.57 5.12
N GLY A 136 20.93 -21.25 3.98
CA GLY A 136 20.35 -22.60 3.85
C GLY A 136 18.81 -22.63 3.92
N GLU A 137 18.15 -21.48 3.81
CA GLU A 137 16.69 -21.37 3.83
C GLU A 137 16.11 -21.38 2.40
N LYS A 138 14.98 -22.07 2.20
CA LYS A 138 14.38 -22.24 0.86
C LYS A 138 13.33 -21.18 0.55
N SER A 139 13.30 -20.75 -0.72
CA SER A 139 12.39 -19.73 -1.24
C SER A 139 11.58 -20.21 -2.45
N TYR A 140 10.40 -19.61 -2.66
CA TYR A 140 9.54 -19.91 -3.80
C TYR A 140 9.10 -18.65 -4.56
N ILE A 141 9.44 -18.58 -5.84
CA ILE A 141 9.05 -17.50 -6.76
C ILE A 141 7.97 -18.01 -7.72
N ILE A 142 6.85 -17.28 -7.80
CA ILE A 142 5.68 -17.61 -8.61
C ILE A 142 5.44 -16.49 -9.62
N LEU A 143 5.44 -16.86 -10.90
CA LEU A 143 5.34 -15.93 -12.04
C LEU A 143 4.11 -16.24 -12.92
N PRO A 144 3.52 -15.25 -13.61
CA PRO A 144 2.27 -15.48 -14.35
C PRO A 144 2.48 -16.25 -15.66
N THR A 145 3.65 -16.14 -16.30
CA THR A 145 3.91 -16.69 -17.62
C THR A 145 5.25 -17.42 -17.70
N THR A 146 5.35 -18.38 -18.62
CA THR A 146 6.59 -19.13 -18.89
C THR A 146 7.78 -18.23 -19.27
N PRO A 147 7.63 -17.21 -20.15
CA PRO A 147 8.71 -16.27 -20.44
C PRO A 147 9.32 -15.61 -19.19
N LEU A 148 8.48 -15.17 -18.25
CA LEU A 148 8.96 -14.58 -17.00
C LEU A 148 9.75 -15.57 -16.16
N VAL A 149 9.33 -16.85 -16.10
CA VAL A 149 10.08 -17.90 -15.39
C VAL A 149 11.49 -18.05 -15.92
N VAL A 150 11.67 -18.05 -17.24
CA VAL A 150 12.99 -18.17 -17.87
C VAL A 150 13.85 -16.94 -17.56
N MET A 151 13.31 -15.74 -17.72
CA MET A 151 14.03 -14.49 -17.43
C MET A 151 14.45 -14.40 -15.95
N VAL A 152 13.58 -14.81 -15.03
CA VAL A 152 13.87 -14.78 -13.59
C VAL A 152 14.85 -15.89 -13.19
N GLU A 153 14.83 -17.06 -13.84
CA GLU A 153 15.85 -18.10 -13.67
C GLU A 153 17.24 -17.58 -14.03
N GLU A 154 17.39 -16.96 -15.21
CA GLU A 154 18.66 -16.38 -15.65
C GLU A 154 19.13 -15.28 -14.68
N LYS A 155 18.23 -14.38 -14.29
CA LYS A 155 18.52 -13.30 -13.35
C LYS A 155 18.97 -13.81 -11.98
N ALA A 156 18.31 -14.84 -11.46
CA ALA A 156 18.67 -15.45 -10.19
C ALA A 156 20.06 -16.08 -10.22
N ARG A 157 20.42 -16.76 -11.34
CA ARG A 157 21.75 -17.35 -11.51
C ARG A 157 22.84 -16.29 -11.52
N LYS A 158 22.68 -15.25 -12.33
CA LYS A 158 23.63 -14.13 -12.41
C LYS A 158 23.82 -13.42 -11.07
N LEU A 159 22.72 -13.14 -10.36
CA LEU A 159 22.78 -12.47 -9.06
C LEU A 159 23.46 -13.35 -8.00
N ALA A 160 23.13 -14.64 -7.96
CA ALA A 160 23.76 -15.58 -7.02
C ALA A 160 25.27 -15.73 -7.27
N GLU A 161 25.67 -15.86 -8.54
CA GLU A 161 27.08 -15.93 -8.95
C GLU A 161 27.85 -14.66 -8.58
N ALA A 162 27.33 -13.48 -8.93
CA ALA A 162 27.95 -12.20 -8.59
C ALA A 162 28.03 -11.95 -7.07
N ALA A 163 27.03 -12.42 -6.31
CA ALA A 163 27.05 -12.36 -4.86
C ALA A 163 28.04 -13.37 -4.22
N GLY A 164 28.50 -14.37 -4.96
CA GLY A 164 29.29 -15.49 -4.44
C GLY A 164 28.48 -16.47 -3.59
N VAL A 165 27.17 -16.60 -3.88
CA VAL A 165 26.26 -17.52 -3.18
C VAL A 165 26.00 -18.75 -4.05
N PRO A 166 26.40 -19.96 -3.62
CA PRO A 166 26.21 -21.19 -4.40
C PRO A 166 24.76 -21.72 -4.31
N ALA A 167 23.78 -20.89 -4.71
CA ALA A 167 22.36 -21.22 -4.61
C ALA A 167 21.89 -22.22 -5.68
N LYS A 168 21.24 -23.30 -5.27
CA LYS A 168 20.61 -24.28 -6.18
C LYS A 168 19.28 -23.75 -6.72
N ILE A 169 19.32 -23.14 -7.91
CA ILE A 169 18.13 -22.57 -8.56
C ILE A 169 17.45 -23.60 -9.46
N LEU A 170 16.14 -23.81 -9.25
CA LEU A 170 15.33 -24.77 -9.98
C LEU A 170 14.07 -24.12 -10.56
N ALA A 171 14.01 -23.97 -11.88
CA ALA A 171 12.81 -23.46 -12.56
C ALA A 171 12.03 -24.56 -13.31
N ILE A 172 10.70 -24.55 -13.20
CA ILE A 172 9.83 -25.53 -13.89
C ILE A 172 8.73 -24.82 -14.68
N HIS A 173 8.71 -25.02 -16.00
CA HIS A 173 7.73 -24.42 -16.91
C HIS A 173 7.35 -25.34 -18.07
N SER A 174 6.29 -24.98 -18.81
CA SER A 174 5.68 -25.82 -19.86
C SER A 174 6.51 -25.98 -21.14
N LYS A 175 7.54 -25.16 -21.33
CA LYS A 175 8.38 -25.14 -22.56
C LYS A 175 9.66 -25.99 -22.43
N LEU A 176 9.91 -26.61 -21.27
CA LEU A 176 11.04 -27.52 -21.07
C LEU A 176 10.90 -28.76 -21.96
N LYS A 177 12.02 -29.25 -22.49
CA LYS A 177 12.06 -30.54 -23.21
C LYS A 177 11.68 -31.68 -22.26
N THR A 178 11.09 -32.76 -22.77
CA THR A 178 10.55 -33.86 -21.95
C THR A 178 11.58 -34.45 -20.99
N ARG A 179 12.82 -34.68 -21.44
CA ARG A 179 13.92 -35.21 -20.62
C ARG A 179 14.27 -34.25 -19.48
N GLU A 180 14.54 -33.00 -19.81
CA GLU A 180 14.88 -31.94 -18.85
C GLU A 180 13.77 -31.73 -17.82
N ARG A 181 12.50 -31.75 -18.25
CA ARG A 181 11.36 -31.63 -17.35
C ARG A 181 11.29 -32.78 -16.34
N ARG A 182 11.55 -34.02 -16.75
CA ARG A 182 11.58 -35.18 -15.84
C ARG A 182 12.69 -35.03 -14.79
N GLU A 183 13.87 -34.62 -15.23
CA GLU A 183 15.03 -34.39 -14.36
C GLU A 183 14.77 -33.29 -13.33
N ARG A 184 14.30 -32.11 -13.78
CA ARG A 184 13.96 -31.01 -12.87
C ARG A 184 12.84 -31.38 -11.89
N LEU A 185 11.86 -32.19 -12.32
CA LEU A 185 10.82 -32.71 -11.42
C LEU A 185 11.36 -33.70 -10.39
N LYS A 186 12.33 -34.55 -10.76
CA LYS A 186 13.00 -35.46 -9.82
C LYS A 186 13.71 -34.66 -8.72
N ARG A 187 14.54 -33.69 -9.10
CA ARG A 187 15.24 -32.78 -8.16
C ARG A 187 14.28 -32.06 -7.22
N PHE A 188 13.13 -31.60 -7.75
CA PHE A 188 12.08 -30.99 -6.95
C PHE A 188 11.51 -31.93 -5.87
N LEU A 189 11.24 -33.20 -6.22
CA LEU A 189 10.72 -34.20 -5.26
C LEU A 189 11.75 -34.61 -4.20
N GLU A 190 13.03 -34.61 -4.58
CA GLU A 190 14.19 -34.88 -3.73
C GLU A 190 14.62 -33.67 -2.90
N THR A 191 13.96 -32.52 -3.05
CA THR A 191 14.26 -31.26 -2.34
C THR A 191 15.63 -30.64 -2.67
N ASP A 192 16.22 -31.03 -3.80
CA ASP A 192 17.50 -30.52 -4.31
C ASP A 192 17.35 -29.16 -5.00
N PHE A 193 16.99 -28.14 -4.22
CA PHE A 193 16.92 -26.74 -4.63
C PHE A 193 16.91 -25.82 -3.40
N ASP A 194 17.39 -24.59 -3.55
CA ASP A 194 17.23 -23.53 -2.55
C ASP A 194 16.17 -22.52 -3.01
N ILE A 195 16.07 -22.32 -4.34
CA ILE A 195 15.10 -21.40 -4.95
C ILE A 195 14.28 -22.15 -5.98
N LEU A 196 12.98 -22.29 -5.73
CA LEU A 196 12.01 -22.82 -6.68
C LEU A 196 11.38 -21.68 -7.49
N ILE A 197 11.32 -21.81 -8.81
CA ILE A 197 10.70 -20.81 -9.70
C ILE A 197 9.68 -21.50 -10.61
N THR A 198 8.41 -21.13 -10.53
CA THR A 198 7.37 -21.75 -11.37
C THR A 198 6.31 -20.76 -11.84
N THR A 199 5.41 -21.24 -12.71
CA THR A 199 4.24 -20.47 -13.11
C THR A 199 3.08 -20.61 -12.10
N SER A 200 2.18 -19.63 -12.03
CA SER A 200 0.95 -19.74 -11.24
C SER A 200 0.10 -20.97 -11.62
N LYS A 201 0.14 -21.39 -12.90
CA LYS A 201 -0.53 -22.63 -13.36
C LYS A 201 0.09 -23.87 -12.73
N PHE A 202 1.42 -23.92 -12.62
CA PHE A 202 2.12 -25.03 -12.00
C PHE A 202 1.71 -25.18 -10.54
N LEU A 203 1.76 -24.08 -9.76
CA LEU A 203 1.27 -24.04 -8.37
C LEU A 203 -0.11 -24.66 -8.21
N LEU A 204 -1.08 -24.21 -9.00
CA LEU A 204 -2.47 -24.69 -8.90
C LEU A 204 -2.61 -26.17 -9.25
N SER A 205 -1.83 -26.65 -10.24
CA SER A 205 -1.88 -28.05 -10.70
C SER A 205 -1.12 -29.03 -9.81
N LYS A 206 -0.16 -28.54 -9.01
CA LYS A 206 0.75 -29.37 -8.20
C LYS A 206 0.76 -28.98 -6.72
N LEU A 207 -0.33 -28.36 -6.24
CA LEU A 207 -0.44 -27.84 -4.88
C LEU A 207 -0.09 -28.90 -3.83
N ASP A 208 -0.70 -30.08 -3.89
CA ASP A 208 -0.49 -31.13 -2.89
C ASP A 208 0.94 -31.67 -2.91
N THR A 209 1.54 -31.80 -4.10
CA THR A 209 2.94 -32.18 -4.26
C THR A 209 3.87 -31.12 -3.65
N ILE A 210 3.63 -29.84 -3.93
CA ILE A 210 4.43 -28.73 -3.36
C ILE A 210 4.29 -28.70 -1.84
N LYS A 211 3.09 -28.91 -1.29
CA LYS A 211 2.89 -29.01 0.17
C LYS A 211 3.66 -30.18 0.77
N ALA A 212 3.62 -31.36 0.14
CA ALA A 212 4.33 -32.54 0.61
C ALA A 212 5.85 -32.33 0.60
N VAL A 213 6.37 -31.70 -0.45
CA VAL A 213 7.79 -31.30 -0.57
C VAL A 213 8.15 -30.27 0.50
N ALA A 214 7.35 -29.22 0.67
CA ALA A 214 7.59 -28.15 1.64
C ALA A 214 7.64 -28.65 3.10
N LYS A 215 6.82 -29.66 3.44
CA LYS A 215 6.85 -30.30 4.76
C LYS A 215 8.20 -30.94 5.11
N LYS A 216 8.99 -31.37 4.12
CA LYS A 216 10.30 -32.01 4.34
C LYS A 216 11.36 -31.03 4.89
N PHE A 217 11.12 -29.71 4.81
CA PHE A 217 12.06 -28.68 5.24
C PHE A 217 11.39 -27.55 6.03
N ASN A 218 10.30 -27.85 6.76
CA ASN A 218 9.55 -26.89 7.58
C ASN A 218 8.94 -25.69 6.81
N GLY A 219 8.64 -25.86 5.53
CA GLY A 219 8.02 -24.83 4.70
C GLY A 219 9.02 -23.84 4.11
N PHE A 220 8.54 -22.99 3.22
CA PHE A 220 9.38 -21.94 2.63
C PHE A 220 9.62 -20.83 3.64
N ARG A 221 10.81 -20.24 3.65
CA ARG A 221 11.05 -19.01 4.43
C ARG A 221 10.38 -17.81 3.79
N PHE A 222 10.48 -17.74 2.46
CA PHE A 222 10.06 -16.60 1.65
C PHE A 222 9.35 -17.05 0.37
N ILE A 223 8.21 -16.42 0.09
CA ILE A 223 7.41 -16.66 -1.12
C ILE A 223 7.17 -15.32 -1.81
N PHE A 224 7.53 -15.24 -3.09
CA PHE A 224 7.34 -14.05 -3.92
C PHE A 224 6.37 -14.34 -5.07
N VAL A 225 5.36 -13.48 -5.23
CA VAL A 225 4.36 -13.55 -6.30
C VAL A 225 4.40 -12.27 -7.13
N ASP A 226 4.89 -12.36 -8.38
CA ASP A 226 5.13 -11.18 -9.22
C ASP A 226 3.85 -10.59 -9.86
N ASP A 227 2.82 -11.41 -10.06
CA ASP A 227 1.51 -10.94 -10.53
C ASP A 227 0.40 -11.54 -9.66
N VAL A 228 -0.12 -10.70 -8.76
CA VAL A 228 -1.24 -11.04 -7.88
C VAL A 228 -2.50 -11.35 -8.65
N ASP A 229 -2.73 -10.70 -9.80
CA ASP A 229 -3.94 -10.94 -10.57
C ASP A 229 -3.97 -12.33 -11.15
N ALA A 230 -2.83 -12.98 -11.39
CA ALA A 230 -2.79 -14.37 -11.81
C ALA A 230 -3.27 -15.33 -10.72
N VAL A 231 -3.12 -14.96 -9.45
CA VAL A 231 -3.38 -15.85 -8.29
C VAL A 231 -4.59 -15.44 -7.45
N LEU A 232 -5.17 -14.25 -7.65
CA LEU A 232 -6.41 -13.81 -6.99
C LEU A 232 -7.68 -13.94 -7.84
N LYS A 233 -7.62 -14.64 -8.99
CA LYS A 233 -8.79 -14.85 -9.87
C LYS A 233 -9.91 -15.68 -9.24
N SER A 234 -9.57 -16.58 -8.31
CA SER A 234 -10.52 -17.53 -7.74
C SER A 234 -10.26 -17.78 -6.25
N GLY A 235 -11.30 -18.15 -5.50
CA GLY A 235 -11.16 -18.56 -4.10
C GLY A 235 -10.21 -19.76 -3.93
N LYS A 236 -10.23 -20.71 -4.86
CA LYS A 236 -9.31 -21.87 -4.87
C LYS A 236 -7.84 -21.43 -4.96
N SER A 237 -7.56 -20.40 -5.75
CA SER A 237 -6.20 -19.87 -5.91
C SER A 237 -5.70 -19.14 -4.66
N VAL A 238 -6.60 -18.43 -3.96
CA VAL A 238 -6.29 -17.82 -2.65
C VAL A 238 -5.96 -18.90 -1.62
N ASP A 239 -6.79 -19.94 -1.53
CA ASP A 239 -6.59 -21.04 -0.59
C ASP A 239 -5.28 -21.79 -0.91
N ALA A 240 -4.95 -21.96 -2.19
CA ALA A 240 -3.68 -22.55 -2.61
C ALA A 240 -2.46 -21.76 -2.10
N ILE A 241 -2.48 -20.42 -2.20
CA ILE A 241 -1.41 -19.57 -1.63
C ILE A 241 -1.35 -19.74 -0.12
N LEU A 242 -2.47 -19.57 0.58
CA LEU A 242 -2.52 -19.64 2.05
C LEU A 242 -1.97 -20.98 2.57
N ARG A 243 -2.29 -22.08 1.89
CA ARG A 243 -1.78 -23.41 2.22
C ARG A 243 -0.29 -23.58 1.99
N ILE A 244 0.28 -22.97 0.96
CA ILE A 244 1.74 -22.99 0.72
C ILE A 244 2.48 -22.09 1.70
N VAL A 245 1.87 -20.97 2.09
CA VAL A 245 2.39 -20.10 3.15
C VAL A 245 2.40 -20.80 4.51
N GLY A 246 1.56 -21.81 4.70
CA GLY A 246 1.57 -22.67 5.90
C GLY A 246 0.22 -22.78 6.60
N PHE A 247 -0.80 -22.01 6.22
CA PHE A 247 -2.12 -22.07 6.86
C PHE A 247 -2.83 -23.39 6.56
N THR A 248 -3.44 -23.97 7.59
CA THR A 248 -4.32 -25.14 7.48
C THR A 248 -5.71 -24.72 7.04
N ASP A 249 -6.53 -25.70 6.66
CA ASP A 249 -7.94 -25.44 6.36
C ASP A 249 -8.70 -24.93 7.59
N GLU A 250 -8.25 -25.29 8.79
CA GLU A 250 -8.78 -24.80 10.05
C GLU A 250 -8.48 -23.30 10.26
N ASP A 251 -7.25 -22.84 10.05
CA ASP A 251 -6.94 -21.41 10.18
C ASP A 251 -7.69 -20.56 9.16
N ILE A 252 -7.86 -21.10 7.95
CA ILE A 252 -8.65 -20.46 6.91
C ILE A 252 -10.12 -20.33 7.35
N ARG A 253 -10.68 -21.36 8.00
CA ARG A 253 -12.03 -21.34 8.59
C ARG A 253 -12.13 -20.31 9.71
N LEU A 254 -11.20 -20.31 10.66
CA LEU A 254 -11.13 -19.33 11.76
C LEU A 254 -10.99 -17.89 11.23
N GLY A 255 -10.21 -17.68 10.17
CA GLY A 255 -10.08 -16.39 9.52
C GLY A 255 -11.39 -15.90 8.89
N LEU A 256 -12.17 -16.79 8.27
CA LEU A 256 -13.50 -16.46 7.74
C LEU A 256 -14.50 -16.12 8.86
N GLU A 257 -14.44 -16.86 9.97
CA GLU A 257 -15.23 -16.61 11.17
C GLU A 257 -14.90 -15.24 11.78
N MET A 258 -13.62 -14.91 11.92
CA MET A 258 -13.19 -13.60 12.41
C MET A 258 -13.68 -12.46 11.50
N LEU A 259 -13.63 -12.63 10.17
CA LEU A 259 -14.18 -11.66 9.22
C LEU A 259 -15.71 -11.49 9.35
N LYS A 260 -16.43 -12.54 9.77
CA LYS A 260 -17.87 -12.48 10.05
C LYS A 260 -18.11 -11.72 11.36
N LEU A 261 -17.41 -12.09 12.43
CA LEU A 261 -17.54 -11.46 13.75
C LEU A 261 -17.16 -9.97 13.72
N GLN A 262 -16.10 -9.58 13.03
CA GLN A 262 -15.74 -8.17 12.84
C GLN A 262 -16.85 -7.36 12.16
N ARG A 263 -17.61 -7.96 11.23
CA ARG A 263 -18.76 -7.31 10.58
C ARG A 263 -19.95 -7.20 11.51
N GLU A 264 -20.16 -8.19 12.38
CA GLU A 264 -21.19 -8.14 13.42
C GLU A 264 -20.87 -7.05 14.44
N ILE A 265 -19.61 -6.98 14.90
CA ILE A 265 -19.12 -5.94 15.82
C ILE A 265 -19.30 -4.54 15.24
N ALA A 266 -18.96 -4.33 13.96
CA ALA A 266 -19.16 -3.03 13.30
C ALA A 266 -20.63 -2.59 13.24
N ARG A 267 -21.58 -3.53 13.36
CA ARG A 267 -23.03 -3.25 13.38
C ARG A 267 -23.63 -3.24 14.79
N LEU A 268 -22.84 -3.61 15.82
CA LEU A 268 -23.29 -3.60 17.22
C LEU A 268 -23.94 -2.27 17.62
N PRO A 269 -23.39 -1.08 17.31
CA PRO A 269 -24.01 0.18 17.75
C PRO A 269 -25.47 0.34 17.32
N GLN A 270 -25.87 -0.16 16.14
CA GLN A 270 -27.25 -0.13 15.67
C GLN A 270 -28.14 -1.14 16.40
N LYS A 271 -27.59 -2.30 16.79
CA LYS A 271 -28.32 -3.31 17.57
C LYS A 271 -28.49 -2.89 19.02
N LEU A 272 -27.44 -2.39 19.65
CA LEU A 272 -27.41 -2.00 21.06
C LEU A 272 -28.40 -0.86 21.37
N ARG A 273 -28.65 0.04 20.41
CA ARG A 273 -29.68 1.10 20.53
C ARG A 273 -31.11 0.59 20.69
N LYS A 274 -31.38 -0.68 20.39
CA LYS A 274 -32.70 -1.31 20.48
C LYS A 274 -32.89 -2.11 21.78
N MET A 275 -31.84 -2.22 22.60
CA MET A 275 -31.88 -2.97 23.85
C MET A 275 -32.34 -2.05 24.99
N GLU A 276 -33.22 -2.57 25.85
CA GLU A 276 -33.82 -1.79 26.94
C GLU A 276 -32.93 -1.80 28.19
N SER A 277 -32.16 -2.87 28.42
CA SER A 277 -31.29 -3.02 29.60
C SER A 277 -29.83 -2.67 29.32
N ARG A 278 -29.23 -1.87 30.20
CA ARG A 278 -27.78 -1.58 30.20
C ARG A 278 -26.94 -2.84 30.46
N GLU A 279 -27.49 -3.82 31.17
CA GLU A 279 -26.81 -5.08 31.47
C GLU A 279 -26.73 -5.97 30.23
N GLU A 280 -27.83 -6.10 29.50
CA GLU A 280 -27.91 -6.82 28.22
C GLU A 280 -26.93 -6.24 27.17
N VAL A 281 -26.85 -4.90 27.10
CA VAL A 281 -25.88 -4.21 26.26
C VAL A 281 -24.45 -4.60 26.64
N ARG A 282 -24.14 -4.62 27.94
CA ARG A 282 -22.81 -4.92 28.46
C ARG A 282 -22.42 -6.38 28.23
N GLU A 283 -23.34 -7.31 28.44
CA GLU A 283 -23.13 -8.74 28.18
C GLU A 283 -22.91 -9.02 26.70
N THR A 284 -23.74 -8.44 25.82
CA THR A 284 -23.60 -8.56 24.37
C THR A 284 -22.23 -8.08 23.91
N ILE A 285 -21.79 -6.91 24.39
CA ILE A 285 -20.46 -6.37 24.05
C ILE A 285 -19.36 -7.33 24.56
N LYS A 286 -19.46 -7.77 25.82
CA LYS A 286 -18.50 -8.69 26.45
C LYS A 286 -18.36 -9.98 25.64
N GLU A 287 -19.46 -10.60 25.25
CA GLU A 287 -19.48 -11.83 24.46
C GLU A 287 -18.73 -11.66 23.12
N HIS A 288 -19.07 -10.62 22.35
CA HIS A 288 -18.47 -10.40 21.02
C HIS A 288 -16.97 -10.13 21.11
N TYR A 289 -16.52 -9.30 22.05
CA TYR A 289 -15.09 -9.02 22.23
C TYR A 289 -14.32 -10.21 22.80
N SER A 290 -14.95 -11.06 23.62
CA SER A 290 -14.33 -12.30 24.12
C SER A 290 -14.09 -13.30 22.99
N LYS A 291 -15.10 -13.50 22.13
CA LYS A 291 -14.97 -14.33 20.92
C LYS A 291 -13.90 -13.77 19.97
N LEU A 292 -13.86 -12.44 19.79
CA LEU A 292 -12.86 -11.80 18.94
C LEU A 292 -11.44 -12.04 19.48
N LYS A 293 -11.23 -11.85 20.78
CA LYS A 293 -9.93 -12.07 21.43
C LYS A 293 -9.46 -13.52 21.26
N SER A 294 -10.33 -14.49 21.51
CA SER A 294 -10.00 -15.92 21.32
C SER A 294 -9.64 -16.26 19.87
N LEU A 295 -10.37 -15.73 18.89
CA LEU A 295 -10.03 -15.91 17.48
C LEU A 295 -8.70 -15.25 17.10
N GLN A 296 -8.42 -14.06 17.64
CA GLN A 296 -7.16 -13.36 17.41
C GLN A 296 -5.97 -14.16 17.95
N GLU A 297 -6.06 -14.71 19.16
CA GLU A 297 -5.00 -15.55 19.76
C GLU A 297 -4.68 -16.78 18.90
N LYS A 298 -5.70 -17.50 18.42
CA LYS A 298 -5.52 -18.65 17.52
C LYS A 298 -4.87 -18.26 16.19
N ILE A 299 -5.27 -17.11 15.63
CA ILE A 299 -4.70 -16.60 14.38
C ILE A 299 -3.24 -16.16 14.57
N GLU A 300 -2.90 -15.51 15.69
CA GLU A 300 -1.50 -15.13 15.98
C GLU A 300 -0.61 -16.36 16.13
N GLU A 301 -1.10 -17.46 16.72
CA GLU A 301 -0.36 -18.72 16.75
C GLU A 301 -0.16 -19.29 15.32
N ALA A 302 -1.19 -19.25 14.49
CA ALA A 302 -1.09 -19.69 13.09
C ALA A 302 -0.13 -18.83 12.25
N LYS A 303 0.10 -17.56 12.62
CA LYS A 303 1.07 -16.68 11.94
C LYS A 303 2.52 -17.03 12.23
N LYS A 304 2.84 -17.57 13.42
CA LYS A 304 4.23 -17.92 13.79
C LYS A 304 4.83 -18.98 12.88
N ARG A 305 3.99 -19.86 12.32
CA ARG A 305 4.34 -20.95 11.39
C ARG A 305 4.21 -20.56 9.92
N ALA A 306 3.86 -19.31 9.61
CA ALA A 306 3.63 -18.85 8.25
C ALA A 306 4.92 -18.33 7.60
N SER A 307 5.13 -18.69 6.34
CA SER A 307 6.13 -18.09 5.46
C SER A 307 5.86 -16.60 5.25
N VAL A 308 6.92 -15.84 4.95
CA VAL A 308 6.75 -14.46 4.50
C VAL A 308 6.27 -14.47 3.05
N LEU A 309 5.06 -13.96 2.81
CA LEU A 309 4.50 -13.78 1.48
C LEU A 309 4.64 -12.31 1.04
N VAL A 310 5.34 -12.11 -0.07
CA VAL A 310 5.38 -10.81 -0.75
C VAL A 310 4.70 -10.93 -2.10
N VAL A 311 3.80 -10.01 -2.38
CA VAL A 311 3.04 -10.01 -3.61
C VAL A 311 3.10 -8.66 -4.33
N SER A 312 3.27 -8.63 -5.64
CA SER A 312 3.23 -7.36 -6.40
C SER A 312 1.83 -6.75 -6.42
N SER A 313 1.71 -5.42 -6.43
CA SER A 313 0.43 -4.70 -6.55
C SER A 313 -0.51 -5.28 -7.62
N ALA A 314 -1.78 -5.50 -7.29
CA ALA A 314 -2.79 -5.98 -8.22
C ALA A 314 -3.24 -4.88 -9.19
N THR A 315 -3.37 -5.21 -10.49
CA THR A 315 -3.97 -4.30 -11.48
C THR A 315 -5.51 -4.37 -11.47
N GLY A 316 -6.05 -5.51 -11.03
CA GLY A 316 -7.48 -5.79 -10.86
C GLY A 316 -8.05 -5.36 -9.50
N ARG A 317 -9.37 -5.54 -9.34
CA ARG A 317 -10.07 -5.34 -8.05
C ARG A 317 -10.41 -6.70 -7.45
N PRO A 318 -9.47 -7.41 -6.81
CA PRO A 318 -9.79 -8.67 -6.15
C PRO A 318 -10.77 -8.38 -5.00
N ARG A 319 -11.99 -8.89 -5.11
CA ARG A 319 -13.06 -8.74 -4.11
C ARG A 319 -13.57 -10.12 -3.71
N GLY A 320 -13.97 -10.26 -2.45
CA GLY A 320 -14.51 -11.50 -1.89
C GLY A 320 -13.99 -11.76 -0.49
N ALA A 321 -14.72 -12.59 0.27
CA ALA A 321 -14.31 -12.96 1.63
C ALA A 321 -12.92 -13.63 1.65
N ARG A 322 -12.62 -14.45 0.63
CA ARG A 322 -11.34 -15.15 0.48
C ARG A 322 -10.15 -14.19 0.35
N VAL A 323 -10.23 -13.18 -0.52
CA VAL A 323 -9.15 -12.18 -0.67
C VAL A 323 -8.91 -11.41 0.65
N ARG A 324 -9.98 -11.16 1.42
CA ARG A 324 -9.88 -10.51 2.73
C ARG A 324 -9.20 -11.37 3.80
N LEU A 325 -8.99 -12.67 3.55
CA LEU A 325 -8.21 -13.52 4.46
C LEU A 325 -6.76 -13.07 4.54
N PHE A 326 -6.18 -12.49 3.49
CA PHE A 326 -4.84 -11.91 3.57
C PHE A 326 -4.76 -10.82 4.63
N LYS A 327 -5.82 -10.03 4.81
CA LYS A 327 -5.85 -9.01 5.85
C LYS A 327 -5.79 -9.61 7.25
N VAL A 328 -6.53 -10.71 7.46
CA VAL A 328 -6.69 -11.35 8.76
C VAL A 328 -5.48 -12.23 9.11
N LEU A 329 -5.11 -13.11 8.18
CA LEU A 329 -4.07 -14.11 8.37
C LEU A 329 -2.67 -13.54 8.12
N LEU A 330 -2.52 -12.56 7.23
CA LEU A 330 -1.22 -12.03 6.80
C LEU A 330 -1.01 -10.53 7.07
N GLY A 331 -2.03 -9.81 7.56
CA GLY A 331 -1.92 -8.41 7.96
C GLY A 331 -2.04 -7.37 6.84
N PHE A 332 -2.23 -7.77 5.58
CA PHE A 332 -2.28 -6.84 4.44
C PHE A 332 -3.48 -7.06 3.50
N GLU A 333 -3.96 -6.00 2.86
CA GLU A 333 -4.94 -6.11 1.77
C GLU A 333 -4.25 -6.18 0.40
N ALA A 334 -4.58 -7.20 -0.39
CA ALA A 334 -4.21 -7.22 -1.80
C ALA A 334 -5.28 -6.45 -2.61
N GLY A 335 -4.88 -5.50 -3.47
CA GLY A 335 -5.83 -4.81 -4.37
C GLY A 335 -5.69 -3.29 -4.54
N SER A 336 -4.59 -2.67 -4.12
CA SER A 336 -4.30 -1.28 -4.43
C SER A 336 -3.69 -1.16 -5.83
N ARG A 337 -4.22 -0.22 -6.63
CA ARG A 337 -3.59 0.17 -7.89
C ARG A 337 -2.40 1.04 -7.54
N SER A 338 -1.21 0.66 -8.01
CA SER A 338 -0.08 1.59 -8.05
C SER A 338 -0.41 2.72 -9.03
N GLU A 339 -0.19 3.97 -8.63
CA GLU A 339 -0.13 5.08 -9.58
C GLU A 339 0.91 4.76 -10.67
N ILE A 340 0.57 5.08 -11.91
CA ILE A 340 1.46 4.88 -13.06
C ILE A 340 2.24 6.18 -13.20
N LEU A 341 3.48 6.18 -12.69
CA LEU A 341 4.42 7.26 -13.03
C LEU A 341 4.70 7.20 -14.53
N ARG A 342 4.50 8.32 -15.23
CA ARG A 342 4.76 8.48 -16.67
C ARG A 342 5.50 9.79 -16.90
N ASN A 343 6.61 9.72 -17.61
CA ASN A 343 7.26 10.88 -18.24
C ASN A 343 7.21 10.66 -19.75
N ILE A 344 6.01 10.81 -20.31
CA ILE A 344 5.72 10.49 -21.71
C ILE A 344 5.15 11.72 -22.38
N VAL A 345 5.69 12.07 -23.54
CA VAL A 345 5.05 13.02 -24.45
C VAL A 345 3.96 12.24 -25.19
N ASP A 346 2.70 12.55 -24.88
CA ASP A 346 1.54 11.97 -25.57
C ASP A 346 1.24 12.85 -26.80
N ALA A 347 1.31 12.25 -27.99
CA ALA A 347 1.20 12.93 -29.27
C ALA A 347 0.19 12.25 -30.19
N TYR A 348 -0.36 13.00 -31.14
CA TYR A 348 -1.27 12.47 -32.15
C TYR A 348 -1.01 13.09 -33.52
N THR A 349 -1.41 12.37 -34.56
CA THR A 349 -1.45 12.86 -35.94
C THR A 349 -2.56 12.13 -36.71
N PHE A 350 -2.83 12.57 -37.93
CA PHE A 350 -3.79 11.97 -38.85
C PHE A 350 -3.08 11.51 -40.13
N PRO A 351 -3.56 10.45 -40.80
CA PRO A 351 -3.15 10.16 -42.17
C PRO A 351 -3.46 11.35 -43.08
N ASP A 352 -2.55 11.65 -44.01
CA ASP A 352 -2.80 12.63 -45.07
C ASP A 352 -3.94 12.13 -45.97
N HIS A 353 -4.71 13.04 -46.58
CA HIS A 353 -5.94 12.74 -47.32
C HIS A 353 -5.83 11.65 -48.41
N SER A 354 -4.62 11.38 -48.92
CA SER A 354 -4.32 10.36 -49.94
C SER A 354 -3.55 9.13 -49.42
N SER A 355 -3.13 9.12 -48.16
CA SER A 355 -2.28 8.07 -47.57
C SER A 355 -3.09 7.07 -46.76
N LYS A 356 -2.72 5.78 -46.81
CA LYS A 356 -3.33 4.79 -45.91
C LYS A 356 -2.78 4.99 -44.50
N LEU A 357 -3.55 4.57 -43.50
CA LEU A 357 -3.14 4.60 -42.09
C LEU A 357 -1.79 3.91 -41.88
N GLU A 358 -1.60 2.77 -42.53
CA GLU A 358 -0.39 1.95 -42.45
C GLU A 358 0.84 2.69 -43.02
N ASP A 359 0.64 3.48 -44.08
CA ASP A 359 1.71 4.28 -44.69
C ASP A 359 2.14 5.42 -43.77
N LYS A 360 1.18 6.09 -43.11
CA LYS A 360 1.49 7.13 -42.12
C LYS A 360 2.18 6.56 -40.88
N VAL A 361 1.74 5.39 -40.42
CA VAL A 361 2.42 4.67 -39.33
C VAL A 361 3.86 4.34 -39.72
N ALA A 362 4.08 3.87 -40.94
CA ALA A 362 5.42 3.58 -41.43
C ALA A 362 6.30 4.84 -41.49
N GLU A 363 5.78 5.95 -42.03
CA GLU A 363 6.50 7.26 -42.05
C GLU A 363 6.91 7.70 -40.64
N ILE A 364 6.02 7.60 -39.66
CA ILE A 364 6.34 7.95 -38.28
C ILE A 364 7.42 7.03 -37.72
N VAL A 365 7.29 5.72 -37.93
CA VAL A 365 8.29 4.74 -37.46
C VAL A 365 9.65 4.98 -38.12
N GLU A 366 9.70 5.31 -39.40
CA GLU A 366 10.92 5.70 -40.13
C GLU A 366 11.59 6.92 -39.47
N ARG A 367 10.81 7.95 -39.12
CA ARG A 367 11.30 9.16 -38.46
C ARG A 367 11.76 8.93 -37.02
N LEU A 368 11.16 7.97 -36.31
CA LEU A 368 11.50 7.65 -34.91
C LEU A 368 12.68 6.67 -34.81
N GLY A 369 12.88 5.83 -35.83
CA GLY A 369 14.01 4.92 -35.94
C GLY A 369 13.86 3.65 -35.09
N ASP A 370 14.87 3.35 -34.28
CA ASP A 370 14.99 2.07 -33.59
C ASP A 370 14.23 2.03 -32.23
N GLY A 371 13.98 0.84 -31.67
CA GLY A 371 13.42 0.66 -30.33
C GLY A 371 11.91 0.93 -30.20
N GLY A 372 11.16 0.68 -31.27
CA GLY A 372 9.72 0.99 -31.35
C GLY A 372 8.79 -0.15 -30.95
N LEU A 373 7.67 0.20 -30.32
CA LEU A 373 6.51 -0.67 -30.15
C LEU A 373 5.33 -0.16 -30.97
N VAL A 374 4.82 -0.97 -31.89
CA VAL A 374 3.65 -0.63 -32.70
C VAL A 374 2.45 -1.43 -32.22
N TYR A 375 1.37 -0.73 -31.90
CA TYR A 375 0.15 -1.31 -31.36
C TYR A 375 -0.99 -1.23 -32.36
N VAL A 376 -1.61 -2.37 -32.65
CA VAL A 376 -2.81 -2.44 -33.49
C VAL A 376 -4.07 -2.61 -32.63
N PRO A 377 -5.20 -1.97 -32.97
CA PRO A 377 -6.48 -2.17 -32.29
C PRO A 377 -6.92 -3.63 -32.23
N VAL A 378 -7.63 -4.00 -31.15
CA VAL A 378 -8.05 -5.39 -30.89
C VAL A 378 -8.94 -5.95 -32.00
N ASP A 379 -9.80 -5.10 -32.58
CA ASP A 379 -10.70 -5.41 -33.67
C ASP A 379 -10.00 -5.74 -35.00
N LYS A 380 -8.75 -5.29 -35.19
CA LYS A 380 -7.95 -5.63 -36.38
C LYS A 380 -7.19 -6.96 -36.24
N GLY A 381 -6.93 -7.40 -35.02
CA GLY A 381 -6.38 -8.73 -34.73
C GLY A 381 -4.89 -8.92 -35.10
N VAL A 382 -4.44 -10.19 -35.00
CA VAL A 382 -3.03 -10.58 -35.17
C VAL A 382 -2.61 -10.55 -36.64
N GLU A 383 -3.49 -10.94 -37.57
CA GLU A 383 -3.20 -10.93 -39.01
C GLU A 383 -2.84 -9.53 -39.50
N TYR A 384 -3.53 -8.51 -38.99
CA TYR A 384 -3.20 -7.12 -39.31
C TYR A 384 -1.86 -6.68 -38.73
N ALA A 385 -1.49 -7.15 -37.53
CA ALA A 385 -0.16 -6.90 -36.96
C ALA A 385 0.95 -7.55 -37.81
N GLU A 386 0.72 -8.75 -38.34
CA GLU A 386 1.66 -9.44 -39.24
C GLU A 386 1.84 -8.70 -40.56
N LYS A 387 0.74 -8.28 -41.19
CA LYS A 387 0.76 -7.46 -42.41
C LYS A 387 1.48 -6.12 -42.21
N LEU A 388 1.22 -5.45 -41.09
CA LEU A 388 1.89 -4.18 -40.79
C LEU A 388 3.39 -4.38 -40.53
N ALA A 389 3.79 -5.47 -39.85
CA ALA A 389 5.20 -5.81 -39.69
C ALA A 389 5.89 -6.10 -41.04
N GLU A 390 5.19 -6.75 -41.97
CA GLU A 390 5.69 -6.99 -43.32
C GLU A 390 5.84 -5.69 -44.13
N LEU A 391 4.87 -4.78 -44.04
CA LEU A 391 4.96 -3.46 -44.66
C LEU A 391 6.19 -2.69 -44.16
N LEU A 392 6.42 -2.67 -42.85
CA LEU A 392 7.58 -2.02 -42.25
C LEU A 392 8.90 -2.64 -42.75
N ARG A 393 8.96 -3.97 -42.89
CA ARG A 393 10.12 -4.67 -43.48
C ARG A 393 10.35 -4.28 -44.93
N ASN A 394 9.29 -4.19 -45.74
CA ASN A 394 9.39 -3.79 -47.14
C ASN A 394 9.89 -2.35 -47.30
N ARG A 395 9.72 -1.51 -46.27
CA ARG A 395 10.29 -0.16 -46.19
C ARG A 395 11.65 -0.09 -45.49
N GLY A 396 12.31 -1.23 -45.30
CA GLY A 396 13.66 -1.31 -44.74
C GLY A 396 13.76 -1.27 -43.21
N ILE A 397 12.63 -1.32 -42.48
CA ILE A 397 12.62 -1.37 -41.02
C ILE A 397 12.59 -2.82 -40.55
N ALA A 398 13.55 -3.23 -39.72
CA ALA A 398 13.57 -4.56 -39.11
C ALA A 398 12.39 -4.72 -38.12
N ALA A 399 11.24 -5.18 -38.61
CA ALA A 399 10.01 -5.30 -37.82
C ALA A 399 9.51 -6.75 -37.73
N GLU A 400 8.97 -7.13 -36.57
CA GLU A 400 8.37 -8.45 -36.34
C GLU A 400 7.06 -8.39 -35.56
N ALA A 401 6.15 -9.31 -35.86
CA ALA A 401 4.92 -9.48 -35.10
C ALA A 401 5.19 -10.21 -33.77
N PHE A 402 4.74 -9.62 -32.67
CA PHE A 402 4.91 -10.15 -31.32
C PHE A 402 3.63 -10.76 -30.77
N THR A 403 3.66 -12.09 -30.57
CA THR A 403 2.55 -12.87 -30.01
C THR A 403 3.05 -13.82 -28.93
N SER A 404 2.15 -14.39 -28.13
CA SER A 404 2.51 -15.37 -27.09
C SER A 404 3.15 -16.65 -27.65
N LYS A 405 3.00 -16.91 -28.95
CA LYS A 405 3.61 -18.04 -29.66
C LYS A 405 5.04 -17.72 -30.12
N ASN A 406 5.31 -16.48 -30.52
CA ASN A 406 6.61 -16.03 -31.04
C ASN A 406 7.44 -15.29 -29.97
N TYR A 407 7.89 -16.03 -28.95
CA TYR A 407 8.73 -15.44 -27.88
C TYR A 407 10.12 -15.01 -28.38
N PHE A 408 10.67 -15.68 -29.41
CA PHE A 408 12.01 -15.37 -29.92
C PHE A 408 12.12 -13.96 -30.51
N ALA A 409 11.03 -13.39 -31.02
CA ALA A 409 11.01 -11.99 -31.49
C ALA A 409 11.39 -10.99 -30.39
N LEU A 410 11.01 -11.25 -29.13
CA LEU A 410 11.41 -10.39 -28.01
C LEU A 410 12.93 -10.42 -27.82
N GLU A 411 13.54 -11.58 -27.95
CA GLU A 411 14.97 -11.74 -27.70
C GLU A 411 15.82 -11.15 -28.82
N ARG A 412 15.34 -11.23 -30.07
CA ARG A 412 15.92 -10.50 -31.20
C ARG A 412 15.79 -8.98 -31.04
N PHE A 413 14.62 -8.50 -30.61
CA PHE A 413 14.42 -7.09 -30.31
C PHE A 413 15.33 -6.58 -29.18
N ARG A 414 15.52 -7.39 -28.12
CA ARG A 414 16.44 -7.07 -27.02
C ARG A 414 17.88 -6.96 -27.49
N LYS A 415 18.32 -7.86 -28.38
CA LYS A 415 19.68 -7.86 -28.96
C LYS A 415 19.91 -6.78 -30.02
N GLY A 416 18.85 -6.11 -30.47
CA GLY A 416 18.94 -5.12 -31.56
C GLY A 416 18.86 -5.72 -32.97
N GLU A 417 18.61 -7.02 -33.10
CA GLU A 417 18.39 -7.68 -34.40
C GLU A 417 17.03 -7.27 -35.02
N THR A 418 16.06 -6.93 -34.16
CA THR A 418 14.77 -6.37 -34.55
C THR A 418 14.66 -4.94 -34.01
N SER A 419 14.26 -4.00 -34.86
CA SER A 419 14.09 -2.60 -34.50
C SER A 419 12.71 -2.26 -33.94
N VAL A 420 11.67 -2.98 -34.41
CA VAL A 420 10.28 -2.69 -34.06
C VAL A 420 9.48 -3.97 -33.80
N LEU A 421 8.72 -3.99 -32.71
CA LEU A 421 7.75 -5.05 -32.44
C LEU A 421 6.33 -4.56 -32.73
N VAL A 422 5.57 -5.32 -33.51
CA VAL A 422 4.17 -5.04 -33.83
C VAL A 422 3.27 -6.01 -33.06
N GLY A 423 2.37 -5.51 -32.23
CA GLY A 423 1.51 -6.35 -31.39
C GLY A 423 0.10 -5.81 -31.25
N VAL A 424 -0.83 -6.69 -30.84
CA VAL A 424 -2.22 -6.30 -30.59
C VAL A 424 -2.35 -5.62 -29.23
N ALA A 425 -3.03 -4.48 -29.19
CA ALA A 425 -3.29 -3.68 -28.00
C ALA A 425 -4.33 -4.34 -27.08
N ILE A 426 -3.99 -5.47 -26.45
CA ILE A 426 -4.85 -6.15 -25.49
C ILE A 426 -4.32 -5.88 -24.08
N TYR A 427 -5.15 -5.34 -23.18
CA TYR A 427 -4.75 -5.01 -21.81
C TYR A 427 -4.00 -6.12 -21.06
N TYR A 428 -4.33 -7.40 -21.28
CA TYR A 428 -3.64 -8.57 -20.71
C TYR A 428 -2.73 -9.33 -21.70
N GLY A 429 -2.57 -8.84 -22.92
CA GLY A 429 -1.77 -9.50 -23.96
C GLY A 429 -0.28 -9.28 -23.76
N VAL A 430 0.56 -10.15 -24.32
CA VAL A 430 2.03 -10.13 -24.10
C VAL A 430 2.72 -8.83 -24.54
N ALA A 431 2.21 -8.19 -25.60
CA ALA A 431 2.75 -6.93 -26.13
C ALA A 431 2.47 -5.72 -25.23
N VAL A 432 1.39 -5.76 -24.46
CA VAL A 432 1.02 -4.72 -23.48
C VAL A 432 1.50 -5.09 -22.07
N ARG A 433 1.55 -6.40 -21.77
CA ARG A 433 2.02 -7.03 -20.53
C ARG A 433 3.03 -8.13 -20.82
N GLY A 434 4.32 -7.83 -20.68
CA GLY A 434 5.36 -8.83 -20.91
C GLY A 434 6.65 -8.25 -21.47
N LEU A 435 6.67 -6.95 -21.76
CA LEU A 435 7.83 -6.21 -22.18
C LEU A 435 8.28 -5.28 -21.04
N ASP A 436 9.50 -5.51 -20.56
CA ASP A 436 10.17 -4.67 -19.56
C ASP A 436 11.65 -4.49 -19.95
N LEU A 437 11.86 -3.67 -20.97
CA LEU A 437 13.18 -3.35 -21.54
C LEU A 437 13.37 -1.82 -21.58
N PRO A 438 13.49 -1.16 -20.41
CA PRO A 438 13.60 0.30 -20.32
C PRO A 438 14.82 0.86 -21.06
N GLU A 439 15.87 0.07 -21.25
CA GLU A 439 17.08 0.40 -21.99
C GLU A 439 16.90 0.36 -23.52
N ARG A 440 15.84 -0.30 -24.00
CA ARG A 440 15.60 -0.56 -25.43
C ARG A 440 14.39 0.20 -25.98
N ILE A 441 13.29 0.23 -25.24
CA ILE A 441 12.01 0.75 -25.71
C ILE A 441 12.01 2.28 -25.65
N ARG A 442 12.01 2.95 -26.80
CA ARG A 442 12.07 4.41 -26.93
C ARG A 442 10.68 5.03 -27.08
N TYR A 443 9.83 4.43 -27.89
CA TYR A 443 8.53 5.00 -28.24
C TYR A 443 7.46 3.94 -28.51
N ALA A 444 6.21 4.36 -28.50
CA ALA A 444 5.04 3.57 -28.86
C ALA A 444 4.24 4.29 -29.96
N VAL A 445 3.88 3.57 -31.03
CA VAL A 445 2.99 4.07 -32.09
C VAL A 445 1.71 3.25 -32.11
N PHE A 446 0.57 3.91 -32.09
CA PHE A 446 -0.74 3.25 -32.21
C PHE A 446 -1.28 3.43 -33.63
N ALA A 447 -1.45 2.31 -34.34
CA ALA A 447 -1.99 2.25 -35.70
C ALA A 447 -3.54 2.33 -35.67
N GLY A 448 -4.05 3.49 -35.27
CA GLY A 448 -5.44 3.74 -34.95
C GLY A 448 -5.66 3.95 -33.45
N VAL A 449 -6.76 4.60 -33.08
CA VAL A 449 -7.08 4.84 -31.67
C VAL A 449 -7.41 3.51 -30.98
N PRO A 450 -6.76 3.14 -29.85
CA PRO A 450 -7.13 1.95 -29.08
C PRO A 450 -8.60 2.01 -28.70
N ARG A 451 -9.36 0.97 -29.05
CA ARG A 451 -10.83 1.00 -28.95
C ARG A 451 -11.43 -0.34 -28.57
N LEU A 452 -12.63 -0.24 -28.01
CA LEU A 452 -13.54 -1.35 -27.80
C LEU A 452 -14.66 -1.25 -28.84
N LYS A 453 -14.98 -2.38 -29.48
CA LYS A 453 -16.04 -2.50 -30.48
C LYS A 453 -17.14 -3.42 -29.97
N PHE A 454 -18.40 -2.97 -30.00
CA PHE A 454 -19.54 -3.84 -29.71
C PHE A 454 -20.74 -3.52 -30.61
N SER A 455 -21.55 -4.55 -30.88
CA SER A 455 -22.71 -4.47 -31.77
C SER A 455 -23.84 -3.67 -31.13
N ALA A 456 -24.42 -2.75 -31.88
CA ALA A 456 -25.57 -1.96 -31.43
C ALA A 456 -26.86 -2.77 -31.30
N LYS A 457 -26.96 -3.92 -31.98
CA LYS A 457 -28.07 -4.87 -31.77
C LYS A 457 -28.01 -5.56 -30.42
N PHE A 458 -26.86 -5.51 -29.74
CA PHE A 458 -26.66 -6.06 -28.41
C PHE A 458 -27.09 -7.55 -28.33
N GLU A 459 -26.69 -8.32 -29.36
CA GLU A 459 -27.05 -9.74 -29.57
C GLU A 459 -26.36 -10.65 -28.53
N ASP A 460 -25.15 -10.30 -28.06
CA ASP A 460 -24.40 -11.03 -27.03
C ASP A 460 -24.32 -10.22 -25.72
N PRO A 461 -25.31 -10.37 -24.80
CA PRO A 461 -25.45 -9.52 -23.62
C PRO A 461 -24.49 -9.93 -22.49
N HIS A 462 -23.18 -9.75 -22.71
CA HIS A 462 -22.22 -9.93 -21.62
C HIS A 462 -22.41 -8.83 -20.56
N PRO A 463 -22.44 -9.16 -19.24
CA PRO A 463 -22.68 -8.19 -18.16
C PRO A 463 -21.78 -6.94 -18.19
N VAL A 464 -20.53 -7.08 -18.63
CA VAL A 464 -19.59 -5.96 -18.78
C VAL A 464 -19.99 -5.04 -19.95
N ASN A 465 -20.49 -5.61 -21.05
CA ASN A 465 -20.97 -4.82 -22.18
C ASN A 465 -22.28 -4.10 -21.81
N VAL A 466 -23.11 -4.68 -20.94
CA VAL A 466 -24.35 -4.04 -20.48
C VAL A 466 -24.02 -2.77 -19.71
N LEU A 467 -23.07 -2.85 -18.77
CA LEU A 467 -22.60 -1.68 -18.04
C LEU A 467 -21.98 -0.61 -18.95
N ARG A 468 -21.29 -1.02 -20.02
CA ARG A 468 -20.73 -0.07 -21.00
C ARG A 468 -21.82 0.66 -21.75
N ALA A 469 -22.82 -0.07 -22.25
CA ALA A 469 -23.97 0.51 -22.93
C ALA A 469 -24.74 1.45 -22.00
N LEU A 470 -25.02 1.04 -20.75
CA LEU A 470 -25.62 1.92 -19.75
C LEU A 470 -24.77 3.17 -19.48
N GLY A 471 -23.45 3.03 -19.37
CA GLY A 471 -22.55 4.17 -19.18
C GLY A 471 -22.63 5.17 -20.33
N LEU A 472 -22.68 4.70 -21.57
CA LEU A 472 -22.88 5.55 -22.74
C LEU A 472 -24.24 6.26 -22.71
N LEU A 473 -25.31 5.54 -22.35
CA LEU A 473 -26.64 6.12 -22.25
C LEU A 473 -26.75 7.14 -21.11
N VAL A 474 -25.98 6.98 -20.03
CA VAL A 474 -25.87 8.01 -18.98
C VAL A 474 -25.17 9.26 -19.50
N GLU A 475 -24.05 9.10 -20.20
CA GLU A 475 -23.25 10.22 -20.68
C GLU A 475 -23.93 10.99 -21.83
N HIS A 476 -24.58 10.27 -22.75
CA HIS A 476 -25.03 10.83 -24.03
C HIS A 476 -26.51 10.59 -24.34
N GLY A 477 -27.22 9.80 -23.54
CA GLY A 477 -28.64 9.55 -23.79
C GLY A 477 -29.51 10.79 -23.53
N PRO A 478 -30.72 10.86 -24.13
CA PRO A 478 -31.73 11.84 -23.75
C PRO A 478 -32.09 11.71 -22.26
N LYS A 479 -32.59 12.79 -21.65
CA LYS A 479 -32.68 12.94 -20.19
C LYS A 479 -33.41 11.79 -19.47
N ASP A 480 -34.50 11.29 -20.05
CA ASP A 480 -35.28 10.16 -19.53
C ASP A 480 -34.49 8.84 -19.57
N VAL A 481 -33.79 8.59 -20.68
CA VAL A 481 -32.94 7.41 -20.86
C VAL A 481 -31.71 7.49 -19.95
N SER A 482 -31.08 8.67 -19.85
CA SER A 482 -29.91 8.92 -19.02
C SER A 482 -30.21 8.68 -17.54
N GLN A 483 -31.33 9.20 -17.02
CA GLN A 483 -31.74 8.98 -15.63
C GLN A 483 -31.99 7.50 -15.32
N ARG A 484 -32.73 6.78 -16.18
CA ARG A 484 -32.97 5.35 -15.97
C ARG A 484 -31.70 4.52 -16.11
N ALA A 485 -30.84 4.87 -17.06
CA ALA A 485 -29.55 4.23 -17.24
C ALA A 485 -28.66 4.43 -16.01
N GLU A 486 -28.70 5.59 -15.36
CA GLU A 486 -27.90 5.89 -14.17
C GLU A 486 -28.33 5.03 -12.98
N GLU A 487 -29.63 4.88 -12.74
CA GLU A 487 -30.19 4.01 -11.71
C GLU A 487 -29.74 2.55 -11.89
N LEU A 488 -29.92 2.02 -13.11
CA LEU A 488 -29.52 0.66 -13.46
C LEU A 488 -28.00 0.48 -13.34
N LEU A 489 -27.22 1.45 -13.83
CA LEU A 489 -25.77 1.45 -13.74
C LEU A 489 -25.31 1.44 -12.29
N ALA A 490 -25.88 2.27 -11.42
CA ALA A 490 -25.54 2.34 -10.00
C ALA A 490 -25.84 1.04 -9.26
N ARG A 491 -26.95 0.36 -9.61
CA ARG A 491 -27.36 -0.94 -9.06
C ARG A 491 -26.43 -2.07 -9.54
N LEU A 492 -26.21 -2.17 -10.85
CA LEU A 492 -25.46 -3.25 -11.48
C LEU A 492 -23.94 -3.12 -11.31
N ARG A 493 -23.40 -1.90 -11.29
CA ARG A 493 -21.95 -1.64 -11.13
C ARG A 493 -21.41 -2.29 -9.86
N ARG A 494 -22.18 -2.30 -8.77
CA ARG A 494 -21.79 -2.98 -7.52
C ARG A 494 -21.78 -4.51 -7.65
N ILE A 495 -22.69 -5.07 -8.45
CA ILE A 495 -22.85 -6.51 -8.67
C ILE A 495 -21.70 -7.02 -9.56
N VAL A 496 -21.49 -6.45 -10.74
CA VAL A 496 -20.40 -6.88 -11.65
C VAL A 496 -19.05 -6.82 -10.97
N GLN A 497 -18.79 -5.76 -10.20
CA GLN A 497 -17.52 -5.63 -9.49
C GLN A 497 -17.30 -6.69 -8.39
N ARG A 498 -18.32 -7.44 -7.98
CA ARG A 498 -18.22 -8.52 -6.97
C ARG A 498 -18.14 -9.91 -7.59
N LEU A 499 -18.60 -10.08 -8.82
CA LEU A 499 -18.63 -11.38 -9.50
C LEU A 499 -17.25 -11.73 -10.07
N SER A 500 -16.91 -13.02 -10.03
CA SER A 500 -15.71 -13.55 -10.70
C SER A 500 -15.92 -13.64 -12.21
N GLN A 501 -14.84 -13.75 -12.99
CA GLN A 501 -14.95 -13.90 -14.46
C GLN A 501 -15.78 -15.13 -14.87
N ALA A 502 -15.64 -16.25 -14.14
CA ALA A 502 -16.46 -17.44 -14.38
C ALA A 502 -17.95 -17.19 -14.07
N ALA A 503 -18.26 -16.44 -13.00
CA ALA A 503 -19.64 -16.08 -12.68
C ALA A 503 -20.24 -15.11 -13.71
N LEU A 504 -19.43 -14.18 -14.24
CA LEU A 504 -19.84 -13.29 -15.32
C LEU A 504 -20.09 -14.05 -16.63
N ALA A 505 -19.24 -15.03 -16.95
CA ALA A 505 -19.41 -15.88 -18.12
C ALA A 505 -20.66 -16.77 -18.00
N ARG A 506 -20.91 -17.36 -16.81
CA ARG A 506 -22.15 -18.10 -16.54
C ARG A 506 -23.37 -17.19 -16.68
N LEU A 507 -23.32 -16.00 -16.08
CA LEU A 507 -24.40 -15.03 -16.18
C LEU A 507 -24.64 -14.58 -17.64
N ALA A 508 -23.59 -14.41 -18.44
CA ALA A 508 -23.73 -14.13 -19.87
C ALA A 508 -24.45 -15.29 -20.59
N GLU A 509 -24.13 -16.54 -20.26
CA GLU A 509 -24.80 -17.72 -20.80
C GLU A 509 -26.27 -17.82 -20.36
N GLU A 510 -26.57 -17.51 -19.10
CA GLU A 510 -27.95 -17.42 -18.59
C GLU A 510 -28.76 -16.34 -19.34
N LEU A 511 -28.14 -15.18 -19.61
CA LEU A 511 -28.77 -14.10 -20.38
C LEU A 511 -28.96 -14.44 -21.87
N ARG A 512 -28.09 -15.27 -22.45
CA ARG A 512 -28.22 -15.77 -23.82
C ARG A 512 -29.30 -16.85 -23.95
N SER A 513 -29.24 -17.85 -23.07
CA SER A 513 -30.13 -19.01 -23.09
C SER A 513 -31.52 -18.73 -22.52
N GLY A 514 -31.67 -17.64 -21.76
CA GLY A 514 -32.92 -17.32 -21.05
C GLY A 514 -33.16 -18.15 -19.79
N LYS A 515 -32.26 -19.07 -19.43
CA LYS A 515 -32.34 -19.88 -18.21
C LYS A 515 -31.75 -19.10 -17.03
N LEU A 516 -32.59 -18.33 -16.35
CA LEU A 516 -32.20 -17.38 -15.31
C LEU A 516 -32.10 -18.07 -13.93
N GLU A 517 -30.94 -18.67 -13.64
CA GLU A 517 -30.70 -19.36 -12.37
C GLU A 517 -30.03 -18.45 -11.31
N SER A 518 -29.27 -17.46 -11.75
CA SER A 518 -28.53 -16.57 -10.84
C SER A 518 -29.46 -15.55 -10.17
N PRO A 519 -29.24 -15.22 -8.87
CA PRO A 519 -30.02 -14.21 -8.15
C PRO A 519 -30.00 -12.81 -8.80
N TYR A 520 -29.03 -12.56 -9.70
CA TYR A 520 -28.86 -11.29 -10.39
C TYR A 520 -29.38 -11.32 -11.83
N ALA A 521 -29.71 -12.49 -12.37
CA ALA A 521 -30.06 -12.69 -13.77
C ALA A 521 -31.25 -11.80 -14.19
N ASN A 522 -32.29 -11.73 -13.36
CA ASN A 522 -33.45 -10.86 -13.62
C ASN A 522 -33.08 -9.38 -13.69
N THR A 523 -32.18 -8.89 -12.82
CA THR A 523 -31.75 -7.48 -12.84
C THR A 523 -30.90 -7.17 -14.07
N PHE A 524 -30.07 -8.11 -14.53
CA PHE A 524 -29.34 -7.93 -15.79
C PHE A 524 -30.25 -8.02 -17.01
N LEU A 525 -31.23 -8.93 -16.99
CA LEU A 525 -32.19 -9.05 -18.08
C LEU A 525 -33.02 -7.77 -18.23
N GLU A 526 -33.44 -7.16 -17.13
CA GLU A 526 -34.08 -5.84 -17.11
C GLU A 526 -33.20 -4.80 -17.83
N ALA A 527 -31.92 -4.71 -17.48
CA ALA A 527 -31.00 -3.78 -18.13
C ALA A 527 -30.73 -4.10 -19.60
N VAL A 528 -30.66 -5.38 -19.98
CA VAL A 528 -30.52 -5.79 -21.39
C VAL A 528 -31.73 -5.38 -22.20
N LYS A 529 -32.95 -5.58 -21.67
CA LYS A 529 -34.20 -5.13 -22.31
C LYS A 529 -34.20 -3.61 -22.47
N PHE A 530 -33.91 -2.87 -21.41
CA PHE A 530 -33.82 -1.42 -21.44
C PHE A 530 -32.80 -0.92 -22.47
N VAL A 531 -31.58 -1.48 -22.51
CA VAL A 531 -30.56 -1.10 -23.50
C VAL A 531 -31.05 -1.38 -24.92
N ARG A 532 -31.69 -2.53 -25.17
CA ARG A 532 -32.23 -2.88 -26.50
C ARG A 532 -33.36 -1.95 -26.93
N GLU A 533 -34.24 -1.57 -26.01
CA GLU A 533 -35.34 -0.62 -26.27
C GLU A 533 -34.79 0.79 -26.51
N ALA A 534 -33.85 1.25 -25.69
CA ALA A 534 -33.21 2.55 -25.87
C ALA A 534 -32.50 2.64 -27.24
N LEU A 535 -31.74 1.61 -27.63
CA LEU A 535 -31.03 1.55 -28.92
C LEU A 535 -31.96 1.33 -30.13
N ARG A 536 -33.29 1.23 -29.95
CA ARG A 536 -34.25 1.26 -31.06
C ARG A 536 -34.80 2.67 -31.32
N ARG A 537 -34.65 3.61 -30.38
CA ARG A 537 -35.18 4.96 -30.52
C ARG A 537 -34.25 5.82 -31.37
N GLU A 538 -34.83 6.60 -32.29
CA GLU A 538 -34.06 7.50 -33.17
C GLU A 538 -33.42 8.68 -32.43
N ASP A 539 -34.08 9.21 -31.41
CA ASP A 539 -33.55 10.31 -30.60
C ASP A 539 -32.28 9.90 -29.84
N VAL A 540 -32.23 8.67 -29.33
CA VAL A 540 -31.02 8.08 -28.73
C VAL A 540 -29.90 7.96 -29.76
N TRP A 541 -30.20 7.48 -30.97
CA TRP A 541 -29.20 7.38 -32.04
C TRP A 541 -28.65 8.74 -32.44
N ARG A 542 -29.52 9.76 -32.54
CA ARG A 542 -29.08 11.13 -32.82
C ARG A 542 -28.09 11.62 -31.76
N CYS A 543 -28.40 11.45 -30.48
CA CYS A 543 -27.48 11.85 -29.42
C CYS A 543 -26.14 11.07 -29.46
N LEU A 544 -26.18 9.77 -29.76
CA LEU A 544 -24.96 8.95 -29.88
C LEU A 544 -24.14 9.30 -31.14
N GLU A 545 -24.79 9.66 -32.25
CA GLU A 545 -24.14 10.09 -33.49
C GLU A 545 -23.55 11.50 -33.35
N GLU A 546 -24.17 12.38 -32.56
CA GLU A 546 -23.66 13.73 -32.25
C GLU A 546 -22.58 13.75 -31.17
N ALA A 547 -22.50 12.70 -30.34
CA ALA A 547 -21.53 12.63 -29.25
C ALA A 547 -20.08 12.83 -29.75
N PRO A 548 -19.27 13.64 -29.03
CA PRO A 548 -17.93 14.01 -29.47
C PRO A 548 -16.86 12.95 -29.17
N ASP A 549 -17.11 12.02 -28.23
CA ASP A 549 -16.10 11.10 -27.69
C ASP A 549 -16.33 9.61 -28.04
N ILE A 550 -17.26 9.34 -28.96
CA ILE A 550 -17.56 7.99 -29.47
C ILE A 550 -17.71 7.99 -30.99
N ALA A 551 -17.57 6.83 -31.61
CA ALA A 551 -17.80 6.68 -33.05
C ALA A 551 -18.76 5.53 -33.35
N ILE A 552 -19.59 5.72 -34.37
CA ILE A 552 -20.50 4.69 -34.88
C ILE A 552 -20.00 4.27 -36.26
N VAL A 553 -19.87 2.97 -36.48
CA VAL A 553 -19.43 2.40 -37.77
C VAL A 553 -20.46 1.38 -38.23
N ARG A 554 -20.80 1.42 -39.52
CA ARG A 554 -21.73 0.47 -40.15
C ARG A 554 -20.92 -0.49 -41.02
N GLU A 555 -20.90 -1.77 -40.66
CA GLU A 555 -20.19 -2.83 -41.39
C GLU A 555 -21.15 -3.97 -41.68
N SER A 556 -21.21 -4.44 -42.93
CA SER A 556 -22.07 -5.56 -43.37
C SER A 556 -23.53 -5.43 -42.90
N GLY A 557 -24.09 -4.21 -42.94
CA GLY A 557 -25.46 -3.91 -42.52
C GLY A 557 -25.70 -3.91 -40.99
N LYS A 558 -24.64 -4.00 -40.17
CA LYS A 558 -24.72 -3.89 -38.70
C LYS A 558 -24.03 -2.62 -38.21
N ALA A 559 -24.69 -1.90 -37.30
CA ALA A 559 -24.09 -0.76 -36.60
C ALA A 559 -23.28 -1.23 -35.39
N TYR A 560 -22.07 -0.69 -35.25
CA TYR A 560 -21.16 -0.91 -34.14
C TYR A 560 -20.85 0.41 -33.46
N ILE A 561 -20.76 0.38 -32.15
CA ILE A 561 -20.34 1.53 -31.34
C ILE A 561 -18.89 1.29 -30.90
N LEU A 562 -18.05 2.28 -31.15
CA LEU A 562 -16.64 2.31 -30.79
C LEU A 562 -16.43 3.28 -29.63
N ILE A 563 -15.72 2.81 -28.59
CA ILE A 563 -15.35 3.62 -27.42
C ILE A 563 -13.82 3.55 -27.25
N PRO A 564 -13.13 4.65 -26.93
CA PRO A 564 -11.69 4.62 -26.65
C PRO A 564 -11.34 3.72 -25.45
N ASP A 565 -10.33 2.86 -25.62
CA ASP A 565 -9.76 2.00 -24.57
C ASP A 565 -8.58 2.68 -23.88
N VAL A 566 -8.93 3.62 -23.00
CA VAL A 566 -8.00 4.45 -22.22
C VAL A 566 -7.05 3.59 -21.36
N ALA A 567 -7.55 2.51 -20.77
CA ALA A 567 -6.75 1.67 -19.87
C ALA A 567 -5.64 0.93 -20.63
N THR A 568 -5.95 0.41 -21.81
CA THR A 568 -4.96 -0.21 -22.69
C THR A 568 -3.95 0.82 -23.19
N TYR A 569 -4.39 2.01 -23.62
CA TYR A 569 -3.49 3.09 -24.05
C TYR A 569 -2.46 3.45 -22.98
N ILE A 570 -2.91 3.73 -21.74
CA ILE A 570 -2.03 4.11 -20.64
C ILE A 570 -1.02 2.98 -20.34
N GLN A 571 -1.47 1.73 -20.36
CA GLN A 571 -0.61 0.59 -20.05
C GLN A 571 0.44 0.32 -21.14
N ALA A 572 0.06 0.47 -22.40
CA ALA A 572 0.91 0.26 -23.57
C ALA A 572 1.91 1.41 -23.74
N SER A 573 1.45 2.66 -23.71
CA SER A 573 2.33 3.84 -23.75
C SER A 573 3.28 3.87 -22.56
N GLY A 574 2.83 3.47 -21.36
CA GLY A 574 3.65 3.32 -20.15
C GLY A 574 4.82 2.34 -20.28
N ARG A 575 4.94 1.57 -21.38
CA ARG A 575 6.14 0.75 -21.65
C ARG A 575 7.35 1.59 -22.06
N THR A 576 7.11 2.80 -22.57
CA THR A 576 8.13 3.74 -23.06
C THR A 576 8.77 4.56 -21.94
N SER A 577 8.22 4.53 -20.73
CA SER A 577 8.71 5.31 -19.60
C SER A 577 8.72 4.47 -18.34
N ARG A 578 9.89 4.29 -17.74
CA ARG A 578 10.11 3.42 -16.57
C ARG A 578 11.03 4.09 -15.57
N LEU A 579 10.83 3.76 -14.30
CA LEU A 579 11.73 4.21 -13.25
C LEU A 579 13.06 3.42 -13.33
N TYR A 580 14.17 4.14 -13.27
CA TYR A 580 15.54 3.60 -13.20
C TYR A 580 16.34 4.39 -12.15
N ALA A 581 17.58 3.97 -11.89
CA ALA A 581 18.37 4.51 -10.79
C ALA A 581 18.54 6.04 -10.85
N GLY A 582 18.56 6.65 -12.05
CA GLY A 582 18.77 8.08 -12.26
C GLY A 582 17.52 8.90 -12.58
N GLY A 583 16.34 8.29 -12.70
CA GLY A 583 15.17 9.03 -13.18
C GLY A 583 13.95 8.19 -13.50
N ILE A 584 12.92 8.86 -14.00
CA ILE A 584 11.93 8.22 -14.85
C ILE A 584 12.35 8.49 -16.30
N THR A 585 12.50 7.43 -17.10
CA THR A 585 12.91 7.61 -18.49
C THR A 585 11.86 8.41 -19.25
N LYS A 586 12.31 9.34 -20.08
CA LYS A 586 11.45 9.99 -21.06
C LYS A 586 11.03 8.99 -22.12
N GLY A 587 9.80 9.12 -22.60
CA GLY A 587 9.25 8.31 -23.68
C GLY A 587 8.32 9.13 -24.59
N LEU A 588 8.01 8.58 -25.76
CA LEU A 588 7.08 9.15 -26.72
C LEU A 588 5.98 8.16 -27.06
N SER A 589 4.73 8.64 -27.09
CA SER A 589 3.56 7.87 -27.46
C SER A 589 2.84 8.61 -28.58
N VAL A 590 2.74 8.01 -29.76
CA VAL A 590 2.10 8.63 -30.93
C VAL A 590 0.87 7.85 -31.33
N VAL A 591 -0.30 8.50 -31.39
CA VAL A 591 -1.51 7.92 -31.95
C VAL A 591 -1.71 8.43 -33.37
N VAL A 592 -1.64 7.53 -34.35
CA VAL A 592 -2.09 7.83 -35.72
C VAL A 592 -3.59 7.61 -35.74
N ALA A 593 -4.34 8.69 -35.59
CA ALA A 593 -5.77 8.64 -35.39
C ALA A 593 -6.49 8.36 -36.70
N ASP A 594 -7.28 7.29 -36.72
CA ASP A 594 -8.17 6.93 -37.83
C ASP A 594 -9.59 7.50 -37.62
N ASN A 595 -9.86 8.12 -36.47
CA ASN A 595 -11.14 8.72 -36.14
C ASN A 595 -10.95 9.87 -35.13
N SER A 596 -11.41 11.08 -35.47
CA SER A 596 -11.27 12.28 -34.64
C SER A 596 -12.06 12.22 -33.33
N LYS A 597 -13.29 11.70 -33.36
CA LYS A 597 -14.13 11.57 -32.16
C LYS A 597 -13.53 10.62 -31.13
N LEU A 598 -13.02 9.47 -31.58
CA LEU A 598 -12.35 8.52 -30.68
C LEU A 598 -11.08 9.12 -30.07
N LEU A 599 -10.32 9.90 -30.84
CA LEU A 599 -9.15 10.60 -30.34
C LEU A 599 -9.52 11.63 -29.26
N GLU A 600 -10.53 12.47 -29.52
CA GLU A 600 -11.00 13.46 -28.54
C GLU A 600 -11.45 12.78 -27.24
N GLY A 601 -12.16 11.66 -27.34
CA GLY A 601 -12.52 10.85 -26.19
C GLY A 601 -11.32 10.27 -25.44
N LEU A 602 -10.28 9.85 -26.14
CA LEU A 602 -9.03 9.39 -25.52
C LEU A 602 -8.31 10.54 -24.79
N ILE A 603 -8.19 11.71 -25.42
CA ILE A 603 -7.55 12.92 -24.85
C ILE A 603 -8.30 13.36 -23.59
N ARG A 604 -9.62 13.53 -23.67
CA ARG A 604 -10.45 13.97 -22.55
C ARG A 604 -10.32 13.03 -21.36
N ARG A 605 -10.37 11.71 -21.58
CA ARG A 605 -10.33 10.72 -20.50
C ARG A 605 -8.91 10.55 -19.92
N THR A 606 -7.86 10.64 -20.73
CA THR A 606 -6.47 10.55 -20.22
C THR A 606 -6.08 11.75 -19.36
N ARG A 607 -6.60 12.95 -19.65
CA ARG A 607 -6.41 14.15 -18.80
C ARG A 607 -6.85 13.93 -17.35
N TRP A 608 -7.95 13.21 -17.12
CA TRP A 608 -8.44 12.92 -15.76
C TRP A 608 -7.72 11.76 -15.08
N TRP A 609 -7.18 10.80 -15.85
CA TRP A 609 -6.60 9.57 -15.30
C TRP A 609 -5.12 9.70 -14.98
N VAL A 610 -4.38 10.47 -15.80
CA VAL A 610 -2.92 10.56 -15.76
C VAL A 610 -2.42 11.98 -16.01
N GLU A 611 -3.31 12.98 -16.00
CA GLU A 611 -2.97 14.39 -16.25
C GLU A 611 -2.16 14.58 -17.55
N ALA A 612 -2.44 13.74 -18.56
CA ALA A 612 -1.72 13.77 -19.83
C ALA A 612 -1.98 15.06 -20.60
N GLU A 613 -0.88 15.68 -21.05
CA GLU A 613 -0.89 16.79 -21.99
C GLU A 613 -0.61 16.27 -23.40
N TRP A 614 -1.56 16.47 -24.32
CA TRP A 614 -1.46 16.00 -25.69
C TRP A 614 -0.99 17.10 -26.64
N LYS A 615 -0.10 16.76 -27.58
CA LYS A 615 0.42 17.67 -28.61
C LYS A 615 0.24 17.09 -30.01
N ARG A 616 0.19 17.92 -31.05
CA ARG A 616 0.30 17.42 -32.42
C ARG A 616 1.73 16.93 -32.67
N PHE A 617 1.87 15.81 -33.35
CA PHE A 617 3.19 15.23 -33.65
C PHE A 617 4.05 16.19 -34.46
N GLU A 618 3.43 16.96 -35.36
CA GLU A 618 4.08 17.93 -36.23
C GLU A 618 4.64 19.14 -35.47
N GLU A 619 4.10 19.45 -34.28
CA GLU A 619 4.53 20.57 -33.43
C GLU A 619 5.70 20.19 -32.51
N LEU A 620 6.13 18.92 -32.52
CA LEU A 620 7.20 18.44 -31.66
C LEU A 620 8.57 18.80 -32.24
N ASP A 621 9.45 19.31 -31.38
CA ASP A 621 10.89 19.31 -31.62
C ASP A 621 11.42 17.87 -31.48
N LEU A 622 11.21 17.09 -32.54
CA LEU A 622 11.52 15.67 -32.57
C LEU A 622 13.02 15.38 -32.37
N PRO A 623 13.98 16.11 -33.00
CA PRO A 623 15.40 15.89 -32.75
C PRO A 623 15.79 16.10 -31.28
N LYS A 624 15.28 17.16 -30.63
CA LYS A 624 15.54 17.38 -29.20
C LYS A 624 14.94 16.26 -28.35
N LEU A 625 13.68 15.90 -28.61
CA LEU A 625 12.99 14.88 -27.83
C LEU A 625 13.67 13.51 -27.95
N LEU A 626 14.07 13.10 -29.16
CA LEU A 626 14.75 11.82 -29.38
C LEU A 626 16.12 11.80 -28.70
N ARG A 627 16.88 12.91 -28.74
CA ARG A 627 18.15 13.03 -27.99
C ARG A 627 17.95 12.82 -26.49
N GLU A 628 16.95 13.49 -25.89
CA GLU A 628 16.65 13.31 -24.46
C GLU A 628 16.23 11.87 -24.13
N ILE A 629 15.45 11.22 -25.01
CA ILE A 629 15.07 9.81 -24.85
C ILE A 629 16.30 8.90 -24.93
N ASP A 630 17.19 9.14 -25.90
CA ASP A 630 18.38 8.33 -26.15
C ASP A 630 19.43 8.48 -25.05
N GLU A 631 19.63 9.69 -24.55
CA GLU A 631 20.45 9.96 -23.37
C GLU A 631 19.92 9.18 -22.15
N ASP A 632 18.60 9.16 -21.94
CA ASP A 632 18.01 8.34 -20.89
C ASP A 632 18.23 6.84 -21.12
N ARG A 633 18.12 6.36 -22.36
CA ARG A 633 18.39 4.93 -22.67
C ARG A 633 19.84 4.56 -22.45
N GLU A 634 20.78 5.43 -22.80
CA GLU A 634 22.21 5.19 -22.57
C GLU A 634 22.54 5.23 -21.08
N LYS A 635 21.95 6.16 -20.31
CA LYS A 635 22.07 6.16 -18.83
C LYS A 635 21.58 4.85 -18.24
N VAL A 636 20.41 4.37 -18.67
CA VAL A 636 19.88 3.07 -18.21
C VAL A 636 20.81 1.93 -18.60
N ARG A 637 21.31 1.90 -19.84
CA ARG A 637 22.27 0.89 -20.33
C ARG A 637 23.56 0.88 -19.52
N ALA A 638 24.15 2.05 -19.31
CA ALA A 638 25.37 2.23 -18.54
C ALA A 638 25.21 1.75 -17.09
N VAL A 639 24.02 1.95 -16.49
CA VAL A 639 23.69 1.40 -15.16
C VAL A 639 23.53 -0.12 -15.20
N VAL A 640 22.80 -0.67 -16.18
CA VAL A 640 22.57 -2.11 -16.34
C VAL A 640 23.88 -2.87 -16.60
N GLU A 641 24.81 -2.27 -17.34
CA GLU A 641 26.12 -2.82 -17.67
C GLU A 641 27.18 -2.55 -16.59
N GLY A 642 26.83 -1.84 -15.50
CA GLY A 642 27.75 -1.53 -14.40
C GLY A 642 28.84 -0.50 -14.75
N ARG A 643 28.72 0.22 -15.88
CA ARG A 643 29.65 1.29 -16.29
C ARG A 643 29.56 2.54 -15.41
N VAL A 644 28.41 2.77 -14.76
CA VAL A 644 28.19 3.88 -13.83
C VAL A 644 27.81 3.34 -12.46
N LYS A 645 28.53 3.76 -11.41
CA LYS A 645 28.17 3.44 -10.03
C LYS A 645 26.93 4.26 -9.62
N PRO A 646 25.81 3.63 -9.21
CA PRO A 646 24.59 4.35 -8.86
C PRO A 646 24.66 5.18 -7.57
N SER A 647 25.83 5.25 -6.92
CA SER A 647 26.06 6.07 -5.73
C SER A 647 25.82 7.57 -5.96
N GLU A 648 25.84 8.03 -7.22
CA GLU A 648 25.55 9.42 -7.60
C GLU A 648 24.12 9.63 -8.11
N ALA A 649 23.32 8.57 -8.22
CA ALA A 649 21.99 8.63 -8.81
C ALA A 649 20.97 9.11 -7.77
N ARG A 650 20.23 10.18 -8.11
CA ARG A 650 19.26 10.82 -7.20
C ARG A 650 18.16 9.83 -6.83
N GLU A 651 18.05 9.50 -5.54
CA GLU A 651 17.00 8.63 -5.01
C GLU A 651 15.62 9.28 -5.21
N LEU A 652 14.90 8.86 -6.26
CA LEU A 652 13.67 9.52 -6.71
C LEU A 652 12.46 9.25 -5.82
N VAL A 653 12.43 8.08 -5.17
CA VAL A 653 11.28 7.64 -4.39
C VAL A 653 11.73 7.38 -2.96
N LYS A 654 11.39 8.28 -2.05
CA LYS A 654 11.63 8.11 -0.61
C LYS A 654 10.46 7.42 0.06
N THR A 655 10.74 6.68 1.13
CA THR A 655 9.67 6.12 1.98
C THR A 655 9.43 7.06 3.15
N ALA A 656 8.17 7.41 3.39
CA ALA A 656 7.83 8.24 4.54
C ALA A 656 6.57 7.77 5.27
N LEU A 657 6.58 7.92 6.59
CA LEU A 657 5.43 7.72 7.48
C LEU A 657 4.82 9.07 7.83
N MET A 658 3.63 9.36 7.32
CA MET A 658 2.83 10.51 7.72
C MET A 658 1.91 10.15 8.87
N VAL A 659 2.10 10.77 10.04
CA VAL A 659 1.22 10.61 11.21
C VAL A 659 0.38 11.87 11.37
N VAL A 660 -0.95 11.70 11.33
CA VAL A 660 -1.93 12.76 11.60
C VAL A 660 -2.68 12.47 12.90
N GLU A 661 -3.47 13.42 13.41
CA GLU A 661 -4.21 13.25 14.66
C GLU A 661 -5.44 12.33 14.50
N SER A 662 -6.19 12.44 13.40
CA SER A 662 -7.49 11.77 13.25
C SER A 662 -7.57 10.73 12.11
N PRO A 663 -8.27 9.60 12.30
CA PRO A 663 -8.43 8.58 11.25
C PRO A 663 -9.15 9.07 9.98
N ASN A 664 -10.04 10.06 10.13
CA ASN A 664 -10.73 10.65 8.99
C ASN A 664 -9.76 11.44 8.12
N LYS A 665 -8.91 12.29 8.72
CA LYS A 665 -7.87 13.03 8.01
C LYS A 665 -6.93 12.09 7.26
N ALA A 666 -6.45 11.01 7.92
CA ALA A 666 -5.60 10.00 7.28
C ALA A 666 -6.25 9.38 6.03
N ARG A 667 -7.54 9.01 6.13
CA ARG A 667 -8.29 8.42 5.01
C ARG A 667 -8.50 9.42 3.87
N THR A 668 -8.84 10.67 4.20
CA THR A 668 -9.08 11.71 3.20
C THR A 668 -7.81 12.03 2.42
N ILE A 669 -6.69 12.25 3.11
CA ILE A 669 -5.39 12.50 2.47
C ILE A 669 -5.00 11.33 1.55
N ALA A 670 -5.12 10.09 2.06
CA ALA A 670 -4.81 8.91 1.28
C ALA A 670 -5.68 8.76 0.02
N SER A 671 -6.90 9.30 0.02
CA SER A 671 -7.81 9.25 -1.15
C SER A 671 -7.44 10.23 -2.27
N PHE A 672 -6.63 11.25 -1.99
CA PHE A 672 -6.16 12.20 -3.02
C PHE A 672 -5.14 11.58 -3.98
N PHE A 673 -4.42 10.55 -3.53
CA PHE A 673 -3.39 9.84 -4.29
C PHE A 673 -3.92 8.51 -4.85
N GLY A 674 -5.19 8.53 -5.28
CA GLY A 674 -5.90 7.38 -5.80
C GLY A 674 -6.49 6.48 -4.72
N ARG A 675 -6.50 5.17 -4.98
CA ARG A 675 -7.11 4.19 -4.06
C ARG A 675 -6.03 3.61 -3.15
N PRO A 676 -5.98 4.00 -1.86
CA PRO A 676 -4.93 3.53 -0.98
C PRO A 676 -5.05 2.04 -0.74
N SER A 677 -3.89 1.38 -0.59
CA SER A 677 -3.88 0.09 0.09
C SER A 677 -4.09 0.32 1.57
N SER A 678 -4.62 -0.68 2.27
CA SER A 678 -4.63 -0.62 3.73
C SER A 678 -4.02 -1.86 4.35
N ARG A 679 -3.21 -1.65 5.38
CA ARG A 679 -2.70 -2.70 6.26
C ARG A 679 -3.10 -2.43 7.70
N GLN A 680 -3.10 -3.48 8.50
CA GLN A 680 -3.33 -3.39 9.93
C GLN A 680 -1.98 -3.62 10.63
N VAL A 681 -1.54 -2.65 11.44
CA VAL A 681 -0.33 -2.76 12.27
C VAL A 681 -0.74 -2.48 13.70
N GLY A 682 -0.79 -3.53 14.53
CA GLY A 682 -1.39 -3.45 15.86
C GLY A 682 -2.81 -2.85 15.80
N PRO A 683 -3.15 -1.84 16.61
CA PRO A 683 -4.45 -1.17 16.56
C PRO A 683 -4.60 -0.19 15.37
N LEU A 684 -3.52 0.11 14.64
CA LEU A 684 -3.51 1.13 13.60
C LEU A 684 -3.92 0.60 12.23
N LYS A 685 -4.75 1.39 11.55
CA LYS A 685 -5.03 1.22 10.13
C LYS A 685 -4.14 2.18 9.34
N VAL A 686 -3.22 1.61 8.57
CA VAL A 686 -2.24 2.36 7.80
C VAL A 686 -2.65 2.34 6.33
N TYR A 687 -2.72 3.51 5.71
CA TYR A 687 -2.99 3.67 4.29
C TYR A 687 -1.67 3.84 3.54
N GLU A 688 -1.42 3.03 2.52
CA GLU A 688 -0.20 3.13 1.71
C GLU A 688 -0.55 3.66 0.32
N VAL A 689 0.10 4.76 -0.07
CA VAL A 689 -0.07 5.45 -1.35
C VAL A 689 1.28 5.80 -1.96
N SER A 690 1.30 5.92 -3.29
CA SER A 690 2.43 6.49 -4.02
C SER A 690 2.04 7.91 -4.40
N THR A 691 2.97 8.86 -4.25
CA THR A 691 2.80 10.26 -4.71
C THR A 691 3.70 10.61 -5.89
N GLY A 692 4.48 9.63 -6.35
CA GLY A 692 5.58 9.80 -7.29
C GLY A 692 6.91 9.83 -6.54
N ASP A 693 7.17 10.90 -5.81
CA ASP A 693 8.43 11.12 -5.09
C ASP A 693 8.49 10.42 -3.72
N TYR A 694 7.33 10.01 -3.21
CA TYR A 694 7.22 9.22 -1.98
C TYR A 694 6.34 7.98 -2.11
N VAL A 695 6.76 6.90 -1.44
CA VAL A 695 5.85 5.88 -0.92
C VAL A 695 5.43 6.33 0.48
N LEU A 696 4.20 6.84 0.61
CA LEU A 696 3.66 7.36 1.86
C LEU A 696 2.85 6.31 2.60
N LEU A 697 3.17 6.12 3.87
CA LEU A 697 2.39 5.39 4.85
C LEU A 697 1.64 6.43 5.67
N ILE A 698 0.32 6.49 5.59
CA ILE A 698 -0.50 7.49 6.26
C ILE A 698 -1.31 6.80 7.35
N THR A 699 -1.15 7.24 8.60
CA THR A 699 -1.89 6.71 9.74
C THR A 699 -2.26 7.81 10.71
N ALA A 700 -3.11 7.50 11.69
CA ALA A 700 -3.51 8.44 12.72
C ALA A 700 -3.05 7.98 14.11
N SER A 701 -2.62 8.92 14.95
CA SER A 701 -2.37 8.66 16.38
C SER A 701 -3.67 8.42 17.16
N GLY A 702 -4.78 9.03 16.72
CA GLY A 702 -6.05 9.02 17.42
C GLY A 702 -6.20 10.17 18.44
N GLY A 703 -5.41 11.24 18.29
CA GLY A 703 -5.30 12.36 19.22
C GLY A 703 -4.08 12.24 20.12
N HIS A 704 -4.20 12.71 21.36
CA HIS A 704 -3.19 12.50 22.41
C HIS A 704 -2.98 11.00 22.65
N VAL A 705 -1.72 10.59 22.71
CA VAL A 705 -1.33 9.21 23.09
C VAL A 705 -0.99 9.12 24.57
N TYR A 706 -0.52 10.20 25.17
CA TYR A 706 -0.14 10.29 26.57
C TYR A 706 -0.88 11.48 27.22
N ASP A 707 -1.12 11.40 28.53
CA ASP A 707 -1.70 12.50 29.32
C ASP A 707 -1.00 12.57 30.68
N LEU A 708 -1.13 13.70 31.37
CA LEU A 708 -0.58 13.90 32.70
C LEU A 708 -1.14 12.85 33.66
N VAL A 709 -0.24 12.12 34.31
CA VAL A 709 -0.59 11.06 35.27
C VAL A 709 -1.50 11.64 36.35
N LYS A 710 -2.56 10.89 36.69
CA LYS A 710 -3.49 11.25 37.76
C LYS A 710 -2.99 10.70 39.10
N PRO A 711 -3.06 11.48 40.20
CA PRO A 711 -2.92 10.90 41.53
C PRO A 711 -4.14 10.02 41.86
N VAL A 712 -3.90 8.86 42.48
CA VAL A 712 -4.95 7.86 42.79
C VAL A 712 -5.98 8.35 43.82
N LYS A 713 -5.66 9.36 44.64
CA LYS A 713 -6.63 10.10 45.46
C LYS A 713 -6.19 11.57 45.60
N PRO A 714 -7.10 12.57 45.47
CA PRO A 714 -6.81 13.93 45.87
C PRO A 714 -6.60 13.93 47.39
N THR A 715 -5.35 14.04 47.82
CA THR A 715 -5.00 14.19 49.24
C THR A 715 -4.11 15.43 49.36
N PRO A 716 -4.29 16.25 50.40
CA PRO A 716 -3.55 17.51 50.57
C PRO A 716 -2.04 17.31 50.79
N LYS A 717 -1.58 16.07 51.02
CA LYS A 717 -0.17 15.68 51.08
C LYS A 717 0.03 14.42 50.24
N ILE A 718 0.50 14.57 49.02
CA ILE A 718 0.93 13.43 48.18
C ILE A 718 2.37 13.09 48.55
N SER A 719 2.59 12.33 49.63
CA SER A 719 3.88 11.67 49.87
C SER A 719 3.83 10.23 49.33
N LYS A 720 3.72 10.08 48.00
CA LYS A 720 3.97 8.78 47.38
C LYS A 720 5.44 8.73 46.97
N ARG A 721 6.32 8.39 47.93
CA ARG A 721 7.78 8.26 47.78
C ARG A 721 8.17 7.40 46.56
N TRP A 722 7.38 6.36 46.26
CA TRP A 722 7.62 5.44 45.16
C TRP A 722 7.66 6.08 43.76
N LEU A 723 6.88 7.14 43.50
CA LEU A 723 6.90 7.80 42.18
C LEU A 723 8.23 8.54 41.99
N MET A 724 8.74 9.10 43.08
CA MET A 724 10.05 9.74 43.12
C MET A 724 11.14 8.68 42.98
N ASP A 725 11.03 7.53 43.66
CA ASP A 725 12.00 6.44 43.58
C ASP A 725 12.13 5.87 42.14
N GLU A 726 11.02 5.77 41.40
CA GLU A 726 11.02 5.27 40.02
C GLU A 726 11.67 6.26 39.03
N LEU A 727 11.41 7.56 39.23
CA LEU A 727 11.95 8.64 38.41
C LEU A 727 13.40 8.99 38.77
N GLN A 728 13.80 8.82 40.03
CA GLN A 728 15.15 9.07 40.49
C GLN A 728 16.15 8.19 39.74
N GLY A 729 17.19 8.84 39.19
CA GLY A 729 18.18 8.19 38.32
C GLY A 729 17.65 7.81 36.93
N SER A 730 16.38 8.04 36.62
CA SER A 730 15.79 7.86 35.28
C SER A 730 15.62 9.19 34.52
N VAL A 731 15.75 10.32 35.22
CA VAL A 731 15.65 11.68 34.67
C VAL A 731 16.72 12.56 35.29
N GLU A 732 17.32 13.41 34.48
CA GLU A 732 18.36 14.38 34.86
C GLU A 732 17.75 15.77 35.08
N GLY A 733 18.47 16.67 35.75
CA GLY A 733 18.07 18.09 35.87
C GLY A 733 17.02 18.41 36.94
N ILE A 734 16.73 17.49 37.86
CA ILE A 734 15.85 17.71 39.02
C ILE A 734 16.62 17.49 40.32
N ASP A 735 16.52 18.43 41.26
CA ASP A 735 17.00 18.22 42.63
C ASP A 735 16.00 17.35 43.40
N TRP A 736 16.22 16.03 43.33
CA TRP A 736 15.39 15.02 44.00
C TRP A 736 15.36 15.16 45.53
N SER A 737 16.29 15.91 46.16
CA SER A 737 16.27 16.14 47.61
C SER A 737 15.16 17.09 48.06
N ARG A 738 14.71 17.98 47.17
CA ARG A 738 13.67 19.00 47.41
C ARG A 738 12.41 18.78 46.59
N ALA A 739 12.46 17.86 45.63
CA ALA A 739 11.39 17.61 44.69
C ALA A 739 10.08 17.16 45.37
N VAL A 740 8.98 17.77 44.96
CA VAL A 740 7.61 17.44 45.38
C VAL A 740 6.73 17.18 44.16
N ASN A 741 5.74 16.29 44.30
CA ASN A 741 4.76 16.04 43.25
C ASN A 741 3.48 16.86 43.49
N VAL A 742 3.20 17.78 42.58
CA VAL A 742 1.98 18.60 42.54
C VAL A 742 1.08 18.12 41.40
N GLN A 743 0.14 17.22 41.71
CA GLN A 743 -0.91 16.75 40.79
C GLN A 743 -0.40 16.17 39.46
N GLY A 744 0.77 15.51 39.48
CA GLY A 744 1.41 14.92 38.30
C GLY A 744 2.53 15.76 37.69
N VAL A 745 2.96 16.83 38.36
CA VAL A 745 4.10 17.68 37.98
C VAL A 745 5.10 17.69 39.12
N ILE A 746 6.34 17.32 38.86
CA ILE A 746 7.42 17.46 39.83
C ILE A 746 7.89 18.91 39.88
N TYR A 747 8.10 19.42 41.08
CA TYR A 747 8.65 20.75 41.34
C TYR A 747 9.74 20.65 42.41
N ASP A 748 10.94 21.17 42.14
CA ASP A 748 12.08 21.13 43.08
C ASP A 748 12.44 22.50 43.69
N GLY A 749 11.69 23.55 43.36
CA GLY A 749 11.97 24.93 43.77
C GLY A 749 12.36 25.84 42.60
N GLU A 750 12.90 25.26 41.52
CA GLU A 750 13.35 26.00 40.33
C GLU A 750 12.72 25.45 39.05
N ASN A 751 12.59 24.12 38.95
CA ASN A 751 12.21 23.42 37.74
C ASN A 751 10.86 22.73 37.88
N TYR A 752 10.13 22.66 36.77
CA TYR A 752 8.87 21.91 36.65
C TYR A 752 9.03 20.76 35.65
N LEU A 753 8.71 19.54 36.07
CA LEU A 753 8.76 18.35 35.23
C LEU A 753 7.39 17.64 35.22
N PRO A 754 6.57 17.85 34.19
CA PRO A 754 5.32 17.14 34.00
C PRO A 754 5.54 15.65 33.71
N ILE A 755 4.70 14.80 34.30
CA ILE A 755 4.77 13.34 34.18
C ILE A 755 3.62 12.83 33.32
N TYR A 756 3.97 12.14 32.24
CA TYR A 756 3.03 11.60 31.27
C TYR A 756 2.95 10.08 31.33
N GLY A 757 1.72 9.56 31.29
CA GLY A 757 1.41 8.14 31.18
C GLY A 757 0.56 7.85 29.94
N PRO A 758 0.56 6.61 29.45
CA PRO A 758 -0.26 6.24 28.31
C PRO A 758 -1.75 6.41 28.65
N ILE A 759 -2.53 6.85 27.68
CA ILE A 759 -3.99 6.91 27.80
C ILE A 759 -4.58 5.50 27.59
N LEU A 760 -5.40 5.05 28.55
CA LEU A 760 -6.20 3.84 28.48
C LEU A 760 -7.69 4.17 28.41
N ARG A 761 -8.45 3.43 27.59
CA ARG A 761 -9.90 3.60 27.47
C ARG A 761 -10.63 2.26 27.50
N CYS A 762 -11.62 2.13 28.38
CA CYS A 762 -12.42 0.92 28.51
C CYS A 762 -13.43 0.80 27.36
N LYS A 763 -13.42 -0.33 26.65
CA LYS A 763 -14.38 -0.64 25.57
C LYS A 763 -15.81 -0.91 26.08
N LEU A 764 -15.97 -1.23 27.37
CA LEU A 764 -17.29 -1.48 27.97
C LEU A 764 -17.96 -0.22 28.51
N CYS A 765 -17.29 0.50 29.42
CA CYS A 765 -17.90 1.65 30.12
C CYS A 765 -17.40 3.02 29.66
N GLY A 766 -16.45 3.07 28.71
CA GLY A 766 -15.91 4.31 28.18
C GLY A 766 -14.95 5.07 29.09
N ASN A 767 -14.72 4.61 30.33
CA ASN A 767 -13.80 5.25 31.28
C ASN A 767 -12.39 5.43 30.67
N GLN A 768 -11.80 6.59 30.89
CA GLN A 768 -10.44 6.92 30.44
C GLN A 768 -9.54 7.25 31.64
N TRP A 769 -8.34 6.67 31.67
CA TRP A 769 -7.37 6.88 32.74
C TRP A 769 -5.93 6.75 32.24
N THR A 770 -5.00 7.24 33.04
CA THR A 770 -3.57 6.92 32.96
C THR A 770 -3.28 5.84 34.01
N PRO A 771 -2.39 4.87 33.74
CA PRO A 771 -2.10 3.81 34.70
C PRO A 771 -1.39 4.40 35.93
N ASP A 772 -1.57 3.77 37.08
CA ASP A 772 -0.71 3.99 38.26
C ASP A 772 0.47 3.03 38.12
N PRO A 773 1.72 3.52 37.94
CA PRO A 773 2.88 2.63 37.86
C PRO A 773 3.09 1.74 39.10
N ALA A 774 2.57 2.09 40.28
CA ALA A 774 2.58 1.21 41.46
C ALA A 774 1.54 0.09 41.41
N GLU A 775 0.56 0.17 40.51
CA GLU A 775 -0.47 -0.85 40.33
C GLU A 775 -0.43 -1.38 38.89
N PRO A 776 0.42 -2.39 38.57
CA PRO A 776 0.53 -2.93 37.22
C PRO A 776 -0.81 -3.40 36.62
N SER A 777 -1.74 -3.84 37.47
CA SER A 777 -3.10 -4.23 37.04
C SER A 777 -3.89 -3.09 36.40
N SER A 778 -3.52 -1.83 36.65
CA SER A 778 -4.12 -0.63 36.06
C SER A 778 -3.83 -0.47 34.56
N LEU A 779 -2.84 -1.19 34.02
CA LEU A 779 -2.58 -1.28 32.57
C LEU A 779 -3.55 -2.23 31.86
N GLU A 780 -4.15 -3.17 32.58
CA GLU A 780 -4.94 -4.26 32.00
C GLU A 780 -6.42 -4.18 32.36
N LYS A 781 -6.76 -3.65 33.54
CA LYS A 781 -8.12 -3.65 34.08
C LYS A 781 -8.65 -2.24 34.23
N CYS A 782 -9.89 -2.05 33.79
CA CYS A 782 -10.60 -0.80 33.99
C CYS A 782 -10.86 -0.56 35.49
N PRO A 783 -10.40 0.55 36.08
CA PRO A 783 -10.59 0.84 37.50
C PRO A 783 -12.05 1.08 37.88
N ARG A 784 -12.90 1.42 36.91
CA ARG A 784 -14.33 1.68 37.13
C ARG A 784 -15.19 0.42 37.12
N CYS A 785 -14.86 -0.56 36.28
CA CYS A 785 -15.78 -1.66 36.00
C CYS A 785 -15.11 -3.05 35.95
N GLY A 786 -13.81 -3.14 36.25
CA GLY A 786 -13.02 -4.38 36.27
C GLY A 786 -12.76 -5.03 34.92
N SER A 787 -13.22 -4.42 33.82
CA SER A 787 -13.11 -4.99 32.48
C SER A 787 -11.67 -5.04 31.99
N GLN A 788 -11.29 -6.16 31.36
CA GLN A 788 -10.02 -6.34 30.65
C GLN A 788 -10.06 -5.89 29.18
N PHE A 789 -11.21 -5.41 28.67
CA PHE A 789 -11.32 -4.93 27.29
C PHE A 789 -10.93 -3.45 27.24
N VAL A 790 -9.64 -3.20 27.19
CA VAL A 790 -9.05 -1.86 27.25
C VAL A 790 -8.34 -1.55 25.93
N ASN A 791 -8.47 -0.33 25.43
CA ASN A 791 -7.58 0.22 24.42
C ASN A 791 -6.42 0.90 25.15
N ASN A 792 -5.19 0.44 24.88
CA ASN A 792 -3.98 1.01 25.45
C ASN A 792 -3.18 1.73 24.35
N SER A 793 -2.93 3.02 24.53
CA SER A 793 -2.12 3.83 23.61
C SER A 793 -0.66 3.35 23.48
N GLN A 794 -0.12 2.57 24.42
CA GLN A 794 1.19 1.91 24.22
C GLN A 794 1.19 1.01 22.99
N GLU A 795 0.08 0.32 22.71
CA GLU A 795 -0.03 -0.50 21.50
C GLU A 795 0.00 0.36 20.23
N VAL A 796 -0.54 1.58 20.31
CA VAL A 796 -0.47 2.58 19.24
C VAL A 796 0.98 3.03 19.03
N VAL A 797 1.68 3.39 20.11
CA VAL A 797 3.09 3.81 20.05
C VAL A 797 3.98 2.69 19.50
N LYS A 798 3.80 1.45 19.97
CA LYS A 798 4.54 0.29 19.46
C LYS A 798 4.30 0.07 17.98
N ALA A 799 3.04 0.18 17.53
CA ALA A 799 2.71 0.09 16.11
C ALA A 799 3.33 1.23 15.29
N LEU A 800 3.35 2.47 15.82
CA LEU A 800 4.02 3.59 15.16
C LEU A 800 5.55 3.40 15.10
N ARG A 801 6.18 2.86 16.15
CA ARG A 801 7.63 2.52 16.16
C ARG A 801 7.97 1.46 15.13
N GLU A 802 7.11 0.44 14.99
CA GLU A 802 7.24 -0.57 13.94
C GLU A 802 7.21 0.07 12.55
N LEU A 803 6.30 1.02 12.31
CA LEU A 803 6.19 1.75 11.04
C LEU A 803 7.38 2.69 10.81
N ALA A 804 7.81 3.42 11.85
CA ALA A 804 8.91 4.36 11.78
C ALA A 804 10.23 3.65 11.42
N SER A 805 10.43 2.45 11.95
CA SER A 805 11.58 1.60 11.62
C SER A 805 11.47 0.89 10.26
N GLU A 806 10.45 1.16 9.44
CA GLU A 806 10.39 0.68 8.06
C GLU A 806 10.83 1.74 7.05
N VAL A 807 10.60 3.02 7.36
CA VAL A 807 10.73 4.14 6.44
C VAL A 807 12.01 4.95 6.68
N ASP A 808 12.38 5.79 5.71
CA ASP A 808 13.52 6.68 5.86
C ASP A 808 13.17 7.99 6.58
N VAL A 809 11.92 8.48 6.48
CA VAL A 809 11.47 9.72 7.14
C VAL A 809 10.10 9.56 7.80
N VAL A 810 9.93 10.09 9.01
CA VAL A 810 8.63 10.27 9.68
C VAL A 810 8.22 11.73 9.57
N LEU A 811 7.00 11.98 9.11
CA LEU A 811 6.42 13.30 8.90
C LEU A 811 5.20 13.44 9.82
N ILE A 812 5.27 14.38 10.75
CA ILE A 812 4.20 14.67 11.69
C ILE A 812 3.32 15.77 11.08
N GLY A 813 2.07 15.43 10.76
CA GLY A 813 1.10 16.29 10.09
C GLY A 813 -0.13 16.57 10.94
N THR A 814 0.07 16.90 12.21
CA THR A 814 -0.98 17.31 13.16
C THR A 814 -1.47 18.74 12.84
N ASP A 815 -2.58 19.15 13.45
CA ASP A 815 -3.15 20.49 13.24
C ASP A 815 -2.14 21.62 13.56
N PRO A 816 -2.21 22.76 12.83
CA PRO A 816 -1.26 23.87 12.96
C PRO A 816 -1.57 24.78 14.17
N ASP A 817 -1.80 24.21 15.34
CA ASP A 817 -2.09 24.92 16.60
C ASP A 817 -1.21 24.39 17.76
N THR A 818 -1.35 24.97 18.95
CA THR A 818 -0.54 24.59 20.13
C THR A 818 -0.81 23.15 20.58
N GLU A 819 -2.07 22.69 20.49
CA GLU A 819 -2.44 21.31 20.82
C GLU A 819 -1.84 20.31 19.82
N GLY A 820 -1.96 20.60 18.53
CA GLY A 820 -1.39 19.80 17.45
C GLY A 820 0.14 19.77 17.49
N GLU A 821 0.80 20.87 17.85
CA GLU A 821 2.25 20.90 18.04
C GLU A 821 2.67 20.01 19.23
N LYS A 822 1.94 20.04 20.36
CA LYS A 822 2.20 19.12 21.49
C LYS A 822 1.98 17.66 21.13
N ILE A 823 0.85 17.32 20.49
CA ILE A 823 0.60 15.93 20.05
C ILE A 823 1.73 15.49 19.13
N GLY A 824 2.16 16.37 18.23
CA GLY A 824 3.24 16.10 17.32
C GLY A 824 4.58 15.88 18.03
N TRP A 825 4.90 16.69 19.04
CA TRP A 825 6.08 16.56 19.88
C TRP A 825 6.11 15.23 20.64
N ASP A 826 4.99 14.83 21.24
CA ASP A 826 4.86 13.55 21.94
C ASP A 826 5.10 12.38 21.00
N VAL A 827 4.42 12.38 19.86
CA VAL A 827 4.59 11.32 18.87
C VAL A 827 6.03 11.32 18.36
N ALA A 828 6.63 12.48 18.05
CA ALA A 828 8.02 12.56 17.60
C ALA A 828 9.00 11.97 18.64
N SER A 829 8.88 12.40 19.90
CA SER A 829 9.71 11.91 21.01
C SER A 829 9.57 10.39 21.17
N LEU A 830 8.34 9.89 21.17
CA LEU A 830 8.08 8.46 21.34
C LEU A 830 8.61 7.61 20.17
N LEU A 831 8.73 8.16 18.96
CA LEU A 831 9.21 7.45 17.76
C LEU A 831 10.69 7.63 17.46
N ALA A 832 11.31 8.69 17.96
CA ALA A 832 12.71 9.03 17.71
C ALA A 832 13.69 7.86 17.92
N PRO A 833 13.56 7.01 18.97
CA PRO A 833 14.47 5.88 19.16
C PRO A 833 14.49 4.85 18.02
N THR A 834 13.41 4.73 17.24
CA THR A 834 13.32 3.78 16.12
C THR A 834 13.24 4.47 14.75
N ALA A 835 13.14 5.80 14.72
CA ALA A 835 13.05 6.58 13.50
C ALA A 835 14.43 7.09 13.06
N LYS A 836 14.71 6.96 11.76
CA LYS A 836 15.92 7.52 11.17
C LYS A 836 15.89 9.04 11.08
N SER A 837 14.75 9.60 10.71
CA SER A 837 14.54 11.04 10.60
C SER A 837 13.10 11.37 10.94
N ILE A 838 12.87 12.47 11.65
CA ILE A 838 11.55 12.98 11.98
C ILE A 838 11.48 14.46 11.59
N ALA A 839 10.37 14.88 10.99
CA ALA A 839 10.11 16.28 10.70
C ALA A 839 8.62 16.63 10.88
N ARG A 840 8.33 17.92 11.03
CA ARG A 840 6.97 18.46 11.12
C ARG A 840 6.56 19.02 9.75
N ILE A 841 5.36 18.70 9.30
CA ILE A 841 4.78 19.26 8.07
C ILE A 841 3.48 19.98 8.40
N GLU A 842 3.22 21.11 7.77
CA GLU A 842 2.08 21.97 8.10
C GLU A 842 1.20 22.19 6.87
N PHE A 843 -0.12 22.12 7.04
CA PHE A 843 -1.10 22.42 6.01
C PHE A 843 -2.38 22.95 6.67
N HIS A 844 -2.89 24.07 6.15
CA HIS A 844 -4.11 24.71 6.68
C HIS A 844 -5.39 24.20 6.01
N GLU A 845 -5.26 23.46 4.91
CA GLU A 845 -6.36 22.83 4.19
C GLU A 845 -6.02 21.39 3.80
N ILE A 846 -7.04 20.54 3.68
CA ILE A 846 -6.89 19.15 3.31
C ILE A 846 -7.14 19.04 1.79
N THR A 847 -6.13 19.39 0.98
CA THR A 847 -6.16 19.30 -0.50
C THR A 847 -4.91 18.60 -1.04
N ARG A 848 -4.97 17.99 -2.23
CA ARG A 848 -3.80 17.31 -2.84
C ARG A 848 -2.60 18.26 -2.96
N LYS A 849 -2.85 19.51 -3.39
CA LYS A 849 -1.83 20.53 -3.58
C LYS A 849 -1.15 20.90 -2.26
N ALA A 850 -1.94 21.23 -1.22
CA ALA A 850 -1.40 21.57 0.09
C ALA A 850 -0.57 20.45 0.71
N ILE A 851 -1.00 19.18 0.54
CA ILE A 851 -0.23 18.03 1.03
C ILE A 851 1.10 17.89 0.28
N LEU A 852 1.10 17.99 -1.07
CA LEU A 852 2.34 17.92 -1.85
C LEU A 852 3.31 19.06 -1.51
N GLU A 853 2.80 20.26 -1.25
CA GLU A 853 3.59 21.41 -0.81
C GLU A 853 4.18 21.20 0.59
N ALA A 854 3.38 20.70 1.54
CA ALA A 854 3.83 20.36 2.89
C ALA A 854 4.93 19.28 2.88
N LEU A 855 4.85 18.29 1.99
CA LEU A 855 5.88 17.25 1.81
C LEU A 855 7.21 17.81 1.27
N ARG A 856 7.17 18.93 0.53
CA ARG A 856 8.35 19.61 -0.01
C ARG A 856 8.99 20.57 1.00
N ASN A 857 8.21 21.06 1.95
CA ASN A 857 8.63 22.09 2.93
C ASN A 857 8.49 21.59 4.39
N PRO A 858 9.18 20.51 4.80
CA PRO A 858 9.22 20.12 6.21
C PRO A 858 9.95 21.17 7.07
N ARG A 859 9.47 21.38 8.30
CA ARG A 859 10.05 22.30 9.29
C ARG A 859 10.40 21.59 10.60
N PRO A 860 11.25 22.18 11.46
CA PRO A 860 11.40 21.74 12.84
C PRO A 860 10.13 22.04 13.68
N PHE A 861 10.05 21.43 14.85
CA PHE A 861 9.02 21.74 15.84
C PHE A 861 9.24 23.15 16.44
N LYS A 862 8.14 23.84 16.75
CA LYS A 862 8.16 25.12 17.45
C LYS A 862 8.03 24.87 18.95
N GLU A 863 9.15 24.84 19.65
CA GLU A 863 9.21 24.51 21.09
C GLU A 863 8.33 25.44 21.95
N SER A 864 8.26 26.73 21.61
CA SER A 864 7.40 27.69 22.32
C SER A 864 5.91 27.32 22.28
N LEU A 865 5.42 26.69 21.21
CA LEU A 865 4.03 26.23 21.14
C LEU A 865 3.79 25.00 22.02
N VAL A 866 4.79 24.13 22.11
CA VAL A 866 4.78 22.94 23.00
C VAL A 866 4.74 23.40 24.45
N GLU A 867 5.64 24.32 24.84
CA GLU A 867 5.70 24.88 26.18
C GLU A 867 4.41 25.61 26.56
N ALA A 868 3.85 26.42 25.66
CA ALA A 868 2.57 27.08 25.87
C ALA A 868 1.42 26.08 26.13
N GLN A 869 1.40 24.95 25.41
CA GLN A 869 0.42 23.90 25.64
C GLN A 869 0.63 23.23 27.01
N ILE A 870 1.88 22.95 27.39
CA ILE A 870 2.23 22.35 28.69
C ILE A 870 1.73 23.25 29.81
N VAL A 871 2.06 24.55 29.77
CA VAL A 871 1.62 25.53 30.79
C VAL A 871 0.11 25.54 30.91
N ARG A 872 -0.62 25.68 29.80
CA ARG A 872 -2.10 25.64 29.79
C ARG A 872 -2.64 24.36 30.40
N ARG A 873 -2.05 23.20 30.07
CA ARG A 873 -2.50 21.90 30.58
C ARG A 873 -2.23 21.73 32.07
N VAL A 874 -1.11 22.25 32.56
CA VAL A 874 -0.75 22.26 33.99
C VAL A 874 -1.66 23.22 34.77
N GLU A 875 -1.92 24.41 34.24
CA GLU A 875 -2.86 25.39 34.81
C GLU A 875 -4.26 24.78 34.97
N ASP A 876 -4.83 24.25 33.89
CA ASP A 876 -6.14 23.57 33.89
C ASP A 876 -6.17 22.44 34.94
N ARG A 877 -5.06 21.70 35.09
CA ARG A 877 -4.92 20.61 36.05
C ARG A 877 -4.91 21.14 37.48
N TRP A 878 -4.07 22.10 37.80
CA TRP A 878 -3.89 22.60 39.15
C TRP A 878 -5.11 23.37 39.63
N ILE A 879 -5.62 24.31 38.83
CA ILE A 879 -6.82 25.08 39.16
C ILE A 879 -8.02 24.15 39.25
N GLY A 880 -8.20 23.27 38.25
CA GLY A 880 -9.32 22.34 38.19
C GLY A 880 -9.38 21.39 39.39
N PHE A 881 -8.26 20.75 39.75
CA PHE A 881 -8.23 19.82 40.90
C PHE A 881 -8.28 20.51 42.26
N THR A 882 -7.88 21.79 42.34
CA THR A 882 -7.98 22.56 43.58
C THR A 882 -9.40 23.08 43.80
N LEU A 883 -10.06 23.57 42.75
CA LEU A 883 -11.42 24.14 42.85
C LEU A 883 -12.54 23.08 42.83
N SER A 884 -12.37 21.96 42.12
CA SER A 884 -13.45 20.95 42.00
C SER A 884 -13.91 20.38 43.36
N PRO A 885 -13.01 20.03 44.32
CA PRO A 885 -13.42 19.58 45.64
C PRO A 885 -14.20 20.66 46.42
N VAL A 886 -13.82 21.93 46.30
CA VAL A 886 -14.55 23.05 46.92
C VAL A 886 -15.97 23.11 46.37
N LEU A 887 -16.13 22.98 45.06
CA LEU A 887 -17.46 22.94 44.42
C LEU A 887 -18.28 21.72 44.88
N TRP A 888 -17.66 20.55 44.99
CA TRP A 888 -18.36 19.33 45.43
C TRP A 888 -18.79 19.39 46.90
N LEU A 889 -17.99 20.00 47.78
CA LEU A 889 -18.33 20.11 49.19
C LEU A 889 -19.39 21.18 49.45
N GLU A 890 -19.31 22.32 48.77
CA GLU A 890 -20.20 23.46 49.04
C GLU A 890 -21.51 23.44 48.24
N PHE A 891 -21.45 23.08 46.95
CA PHE A 891 -22.57 23.25 46.03
C PHE A 891 -23.35 21.96 45.80
N TRP A 892 -22.68 20.80 45.73
CA TRP A 892 -23.35 19.52 45.49
C TRP A 892 -24.41 19.17 46.56
N PRO A 893 -24.15 19.32 47.87
CA PRO A 893 -25.15 19.04 48.89
C PRO A 893 -26.36 19.98 48.81
N LYS A 894 -26.13 21.26 48.49
CA LYS A 894 -27.20 22.25 48.27
C LYS A 894 -28.02 21.91 47.02
N PHE A 895 -27.36 21.57 45.91
CA PHE A 895 -28.02 21.14 44.67
C PHE A 895 -28.88 19.89 44.90
N CYS A 896 -28.34 18.86 45.56
CA CYS A 896 -29.09 17.66 45.91
C CYS A 896 -30.28 17.96 46.83
N LYS A 897 -30.12 18.84 47.83
CA LYS A 897 -31.20 19.22 48.75
C LYS A 897 -32.30 20.09 48.13
N VAL A 898 -31.99 20.91 47.13
CA VAL A 898 -32.94 21.90 46.57
C VAL A 898 -33.54 21.45 45.24
N VAL A 899 -32.76 20.80 44.37
CA VAL A 899 -33.17 20.49 42.99
C VAL A 899 -33.63 19.04 42.82
N LEU A 900 -33.02 18.09 43.54
CA LEU A 900 -33.40 16.67 43.47
C LEU A 900 -34.51 16.27 44.45
N SER A 901 -34.85 17.13 45.39
CA SER A 901 -35.96 16.97 46.34
C SER A 901 -37.31 17.43 45.78
N GLU A 902 -37.35 18.15 44.65
CA GLU A 902 -38.59 18.49 43.94
C GLU A 902 -39.12 17.27 43.15
N PRO A 903 -40.31 16.74 43.48
CA PRO A 903 -40.86 15.54 42.83
C PRO A 903 -41.15 15.70 41.32
N SER A 904 -41.22 16.94 40.81
CA SER A 904 -41.44 17.23 39.39
C SER A 904 -40.19 17.05 38.51
N LYS A 905 -38.98 17.10 39.10
CA LYS A 905 -37.70 17.02 38.36
C LYS A 905 -37.01 15.66 38.49
N SER A 906 -37.34 14.84 39.49
CA SER A 906 -36.73 13.52 39.67
C SER A 906 -37.02 12.55 38.51
N LYS A 907 -38.18 12.67 37.85
CA LYS A 907 -38.57 11.86 36.67
C LYS A 907 -37.74 12.12 35.40
N ARG A 908 -37.00 13.23 35.30
CA ARG A 908 -36.20 13.54 34.09
C ARG A 908 -34.74 13.04 34.15
N LEU A 909 -34.29 12.54 35.31
CA LEU A 909 -32.88 12.18 35.54
C LEU A 909 -32.67 10.70 35.92
N SER A 910 -33.74 9.92 36.11
CA SER A 910 -33.71 8.44 36.14
C SER A 910 -33.65 7.88 34.72
#